data_AF-A0A2V8SVQ8-F1
#
_entry.id   AF-A0A2V8SVQ8-F1
#
_cell.length_a   1.000
_cell.length_b   1.000
_cell.length_c   1.000
_cell.angle_alpha   90.00
_cell.angle_beta   90.00
_cell.angle_gamma   90.00
#
_symmetry.space_group_name_H-M   'P 1'
#
loop_
_entity.id
_entity.type
_entity.pdbx_description
1 polymer ?
#
loop_
_entity_poly.entity_id
_entity_poly.type
_entity_poly.pdbx_seq_one_letter_code
_entity_poly.pdbx_strand_id
1 'polypeptide(L)'
;MVQLDALVKNLRAVLRPEQVVSDPEELLVFECDGLTHYRHRPRAVVFPVSTEEVSEVMRLLARERVAVVPRGAGTGLSGGALAVGGGVCVELARMRRVLKVDVENRLAVVETGVINAQVSRAVAGYGLHYVPDPSSQGSCTIGGNIAENAGGIHCLKYGTTTDHVLGARVVLYGGRVVNLGGAGAPSVGYDLLGVFVGSEGTFGIATEATLRLTPVAPSVRTLLADFTDIDDASRAVSAIIAAGILPAALEMVDGATIRAVEASVFAAGLPTDAAGALLVELDGLEAGIDEDVARVRQICSQSGARAVRLAADETERKRLWAARKGAFGAMGRISPDILIQDAVVPRSRLPEVLAATYSIGAHYGLRVANVFHAGDGNLHPLICFDARDPVQVRHVKEAGREIMETCVRAGGTITGEHGVGLDKSEYLPLVFGEDDMRAMLRVRAAFDPTGLCNPGKIIPVLKGCGEARAIVAEKSLTSSLSSLSSSTSSPSSPSLSTSSPSSSSSSTSSSSSQPFYAGTSPRVAFDPERARRTLARVVGEEHVSDARGTFETGDDARALTVNPSSVEEACEVLKVATHEGWKVVPAGACTGFDAGDARADLIVKTTRIARAVEHEPADLVATACAGTTLSDFNREVGRAGQWLPLDPPDGARATLGGVAATGACGAQTHGYGPPRAYVLGMSVALADGRVIRVGSRVVKNVAGYDLCKLFVGSHGTLGLILELTFKLRPRPTHTATFVMRSENLNGLLVAARALVAAQLLPAAVELLSPMMADALALDGGGGGGFALLARFAGASAAVEYQLDRAEELIAGRLSGARVETLDEDGELWSGLSAVASQAAHSLVWRAGVLPTGLGALLALMEDEAGRADELMWHAGAGDGRLRVFDNAERGGAETLKTLRSMRDAARDAGGSLVVERAPSELKREFGAWGLKESSAFLMRRVKEELDPDNIFSPGRFAHGGAG
;
A
#
# COMPACT_ATOMS: atom_id res chain seq x y z
N MET A 1 45.02 -12.54 -27.15
CA MET A 1 43.55 -12.52 -27.31
C MET A 1 42.92 -12.81 -25.96
N VAL A 2 42.32 -11.82 -25.30
CA VAL A 2 41.56 -12.05 -24.07
C VAL A 2 40.29 -12.80 -24.47
N GLN A 3 40.08 -13.99 -23.91
CA GLN A 3 38.91 -14.81 -24.20
C GLN A 3 37.68 -14.09 -23.61
N LEU A 4 36.82 -13.53 -24.47
CA LEU A 4 35.61 -12.84 -24.03
C LEU A 4 34.74 -13.80 -23.21
N ASP A 5 34.28 -13.34 -22.05
CA ASP A 5 33.27 -14.05 -21.23
C ASP A 5 32.07 -14.43 -22.13
N ALA A 6 31.70 -15.71 -22.12
CA ALA A 6 30.60 -16.22 -22.93
C ALA A 6 29.28 -15.50 -22.63
N LEU A 7 29.05 -15.08 -21.39
CA LEU A 7 27.89 -14.29 -21.00
C LEU A 7 27.89 -12.93 -21.70
N VAL A 8 29.02 -12.22 -21.72
CA VAL A 8 29.15 -10.92 -22.38
C VAL A 8 28.91 -11.05 -23.89
N LYS A 9 29.42 -12.13 -24.51
CA LYS A 9 29.14 -12.43 -25.91
C LYS A 9 27.63 -12.63 -26.16
N ASN A 10 26.95 -13.35 -25.28
CA ASN A 10 25.52 -13.60 -25.41
C ASN A 10 24.69 -12.32 -25.17
N LEU A 11 25.09 -11.48 -24.22
CA LEU A 11 24.46 -10.17 -24.01
C LEU A 11 24.59 -9.28 -25.24
N ARG A 12 25.76 -9.27 -25.90
CA ARG A 12 26.00 -8.55 -27.16
C ARG A 12 25.31 -9.16 -28.39
N ALA A 13 24.74 -10.35 -28.26
CA ALA A 13 23.91 -10.95 -29.32
C ALA A 13 22.43 -10.54 -29.18
N VAL A 14 22.01 -10.15 -27.98
CA VAL A 14 20.64 -9.67 -27.67
C VAL A 14 20.57 -8.15 -27.75
N LEU A 15 21.61 -7.45 -27.29
CA LEU A 15 21.70 -6.00 -27.28
C LEU A 15 22.79 -5.51 -28.23
N ARG A 16 22.71 -4.23 -28.61
CA ARG A 16 23.78 -3.59 -29.40
C ARG A 16 25.07 -3.51 -28.57
N PRO A 17 26.26 -3.56 -29.19
CA PRO A 17 27.54 -3.54 -28.48
C PRO A 17 27.68 -2.36 -27.50
N GLU A 18 27.21 -1.17 -27.86
CA GLU A 18 27.23 0.06 -27.05
C GLU A 18 26.25 0.05 -25.86
N GLN A 19 25.43 -0.98 -25.75
CA GLN A 19 24.53 -1.21 -24.61
C GLN A 19 25.12 -2.18 -23.59
N VAL A 20 26.32 -2.73 -23.81
CA VAL A 20 26.94 -3.73 -22.92
C VAL A 20 28.34 -3.28 -22.47
N VAL A 21 28.44 -2.87 -21.22
CA VAL A 21 29.70 -2.51 -20.55
C VAL A 21 30.23 -3.72 -19.79
N SER A 22 31.49 -4.06 -20.02
CA SER A 22 32.18 -5.20 -19.39
C SER A 22 33.66 -4.97 -19.15
N ASP A 23 34.19 -3.81 -19.57
CA ASP A 23 35.58 -3.44 -19.29
C ASP A 23 35.74 -3.21 -17.77
N PRO A 24 36.70 -3.87 -17.10
CA PRO A 24 36.97 -3.66 -15.68
C PRO A 24 37.07 -2.19 -15.23
N GLU A 25 37.63 -1.30 -16.06
CA GLU A 25 37.79 0.12 -15.74
C GLU A 25 36.47 0.88 -15.83
N GLU A 26 35.66 0.59 -16.85
CA GLU A 26 34.32 1.18 -17.00
C GLU A 26 33.36 0.69 -15.90
N LEU A 27 33.55 -0.53 -15.40
CA LEU A 27 32.70 -1.11 -14.35
C LEU A 27 32.91 -0.46 -12.97
N LEU A 28 33.99 0.30 -12.76
CA LEU A 28 34.28 0.97 -11.47
C LEU A 28 33.16 1.93 -11.04
N VAL A 29 32.51 2.63 -11.97
CA VAL A 29 31.45 3.59 -11.63
C VAL A 29 30.12 2.91 -11.23
N PHE A 30 30.06 1.59 -11.31
CA PHE A 30 28.88 0.77 -10.97
C PHE A 30 29.11 -0.13 -9.76
N GLU A 31 30.28 -0.06 -9.10
CA GLU A 31 30.58 -0.93 -7.96
C GLU A 31 29.82 -0.54 -6.69
N CYS A 32 29.31 0.69 -6.60
CA CYS A 32 28.47 1.17 -5.50
C CYS A 32 27.30 2.03 -5.98
N ASP A 33 26.30 2.22 -5.13
CA ASP A 33 25.32 3.31 -5.23
C ASP A 33 25.80 4.50 -4.37
N GLY A 34 24.88 5.29 -3.80
CA GLY A 34 25.21 6.37 -2.88
C GLY A 34 25.85 5.89 -1.58
N LEU A 35 25.80 4.59 -1.29
CA LEU A 35 26.43 3.97 -0.13
C LEU A 35 27.88 3.55 -0.43
N THR A 36 28.77 4.53 -0.55
CA THR A 36 30.13 4.38 -1.11
C THR A 36 31.11 3.50 -0.32
N HIS A 37 30.74 3.08 0.89
CA HIS A 37 31.57 2.23 1.74
C HIS A 37 31.40 0.73 1.44
N TYR A 38 30.33 0.32 0.75
CA TYR A 38 30.19 -1.03 0.20
C TYR A 38 30.45 -1.02 -1.30
N ARG A 39 31.29 -1.95 -1.78
CA ARG A 39 31.68 -2.02 -3.20
C ARG A 39 31.61 -3.47 -3.70
N HIS A 40 30.83 -3.68 -4.74
CA HIS A 40 30.67 -4.96 -5.43
C HIS A 40 30.64 -4.73 -6.94
N ARG A 41 31.76 -5.01 -7.62
CA ARG A 41 31.85 -4.85 -9.07
C ARG A 41 30.90 -5.82 -9.79
N PRO A 42 29.99 -5.35 -10.66
CA PRO A 42 29.17 -6.24 -11.48
C PRO A 42 30.02 -7.01 -12.51
N ARG A 43 29.49 -8.12 -13.03
CA ARG A 43 30.12 -8.85 -14.15
C ARG A 43 30.00 -8.10 -15.47
N ALA A 44 28.86 -7.46 -15.67
CA ALA A 44 28.56 -6.59 -16.79
C ALA A 44 27.45 -5.61 -16.40
N VAL A 45 27.35 -4.50 -17.13
CA VAL A 45 26.23 -3.55 -17.04
C VAL A 45 25.59 -3.47 -18.41
N VAL A 46 24.25 -3.53 -18.46
CA VAL A 46 23.49 -3.41 -19.70
C VAL A 46 22.51 -2.25 -19.66
N PHE A 47 22.31 -1.62 -20.82
CA PHE A 47 21.48 -0.42 -21.00
C PHE A 47 20.37 -0.65 -22.04
N PRO A 48 19.35 -1.45 -21.72
CA PRO A 48 18.21 -1.65 -22.60
C PRO A 48 17.47 -0.32 -22.87
N VAL A 49 16.81 -0.22 -24.03
CA VAL A 49 16.06 0.98 -24.45
C VAL A 49 14.55 0.72 -24.62
N SER A 50 14.08 -0.48 -24.29
CA SER A 50 12.68 -0.87 -24.37
C SER A 50 12.33 -1.97 -23.37
N THR A 51 11.04 -2.13 -23.08
CA THR A 51 10.53 -3.23 -22.24
C THR A 51 10.88 -4.59 -22.84
N GLU A 52 10.87 -4.69 -24.17
CA GLU A 52 11.18 -5.89 -24.92
C GLU A 52 12.65 -6.29 -24.76
N GLU A 53 13.59 -5.34 -24.85
CA GLU A 53 15.01 -5.60 -24.59
C GLU A 53 15.26 -6.03 -23.12
N VAL A 54 14.58 -5.41 -22.15
CA VAL A 54 14.63 -5.85 -20.74
C VAL A 54 14.14 -7.29 -20.61
N SER A 55 13.03 -7.65 -21.27
CA SER A 55 12.48 -9.01 -21.30
C SER A 55 13.47 -10.03 -21.86
N GLU A 56 14.16 -9.71 -22.95
CA GLU A 56 15.15 -10.60 -23.57
C GLU A 56 16.40 -10.78 -22.71
N VAL A 57 16.91 -9.71 -22.11
CA VAL A 57 18.02 -9.75 -21.14
C VAL A 57 17.65 -10.63 -19.95
N MET A 58 16.48 -10.42 -19.36
CA MET A 58 16.02 -11.20 -18.19
C MET A 58 15.89 -12.68 -18.55
N ARG A 59 15.33 -13.02 -19.72
CA ARG A 59 15.23 -14.40 -20.21
C ARG A 59 16.59 -15.05 -20.43
N LEU A 60 17.55 -14.32 -20.99
CA LEU A 60 18.92 -14.78 -21.17
C LEU A 60 19.58 -15.10 -19.81
N LEU A 61 19.50 -14.17 -18.86
CA LEU A 61 20.10 -14.32 -17.54
C LEU A 61 19.44 -15.44 -16.73
N ALA A 62 18.12 -15.61 -16.84
CA ALA A 62 17.41 -16.73 -16.22
C ALA A 62 17.86 -18.09 -16.80
N ARG A 63 18.05 -18.19 -18.12
CA ARG A 63 18.56 -19.40 -18.76
C ARG A 63 19.98 -19.74 -18.28
N GLU A 64 20.81 -18.73 -18.09
CA GLU A 64 22.19 -18.88 -17.60
C GLU A 64 22.30 -18.92 -16.07
N ARG A 65 21.18 -18.77 -15.35
CA ARG A 65 21.10 -18.71 -13.88
C ARG A 65 22.00 -17.63 -13.28
N VAL A 66 22.02 -16.46 -13.89
CA VAL A 66 22.82 -15.30 -13.47
C VAL A 66 21.94 -14.30 -12.75
N ALA A 67 22.37 -13.87 -11.57
CA ALA A 67 21.64 -12.86 -10.79
C ALA A 67 21.56 -11.52 -11.52
N VAL A 68 20.43 -10.84 -11.36
CA VAL A 68 20.17 -9.50 -11.90
C VAL A 68 20.16 -8.48 -10.79
N VAL A 69 20.76 -7.32 -11.03
CA VAL A 69 20.62 -6.14 -10.16
C VAL A 69 20.03 -4.99 -10.96
N PRO A 70 18.76 -4.64 -10.74
CA PRO A 70 18.17 -3.46 -11.35
C PRO A 70 18.84 -2.19 -10.83
N ARG A 71 19.06 -1.21 -11.70
CA ARG A 71 19.64 0.08 -11.32
C ARG A 71 18.99 1.22 -12.10
N GLY A 72 18.65 2.29 -11.38
CA GLY A 72 18.34 3.59 -11.96
C GLY A 72 19.61 4.47 -12.01
N ALA A 73 19.52 5.70 -11.50
CA ALA A 73 20.69 6.58 -11.41
C ALA A 73 21.76 6.17 -10.36
N GLY A 74 21.49 5.15 -9.52
CA GLY A 74 22.43 4.71 -8.48
C GLY A 74 22.55 5.66 -7.28
N THR A 75 21.50 6.43 -6.97
CA THR A 75 21.46 7.40 -5.87
C THR A 75 20.96 6.81 -4.54
N GLY A 76 20.66 5.50 -4.48
CA GLY A 76 20.17 4.82 -3.27
C GLY A 76 21.21 4.78 -2.15
N LEU A 77 20.75 4.65 -0.91
CA LEU A 77 21.59 4.70 0.30
C LEU A 77 21.51 3.41 1.15
N SER A 78 20.95 2.34 0.60
CA SER A 78 20.75 1.05 1.28
C SER A 78 21.68 -0.06 0.74
N GLY A 79 22.42 0.20 -0.33
CA GLY A 79 23.13 -0.85 -1.07
C GLY A 79 22.20 -1.71 -1.94
N GLY A 80 20.96 -1.26 -2.19
CA GLY A 80 19.98 -1.96 -3.01
C GLY A 80 20.46 -2.23 -4.44
N ALA A 81 21.29 -1.35 -5.02
CA ALA A 81 21.82 -1.49 -6.37
C ALA A 81 23.24 -2.11 -6.45
N LEU A 82 23.65 -2.86 -5.41
CA LEU A 82 24.94 -3.56 -5.36
C LEU A 82 24.88 -4.96 -5.99
N ALA A 83 25.83 -5.25 -6.88
CA ALA A 83 25.98 -6.55 -7.55
C ALA A 83 26.66 -7.63 -6.67
N VAL A 84 26.10 -7.87 -5.48
CA VAL A 84 26.56 -8.91 -4.55
C VAL A 84 26.67 -10.26 -5.27
N GLY A 85 27.83 -10.91 -5.17
CA GLY A 85 28.10 -12.20 -5.84
C GLY A 85 28.38 -12.12 -7.34
N GLY A 86 28.52 -10.91 -7.92
CA GLY A 86 28.89 -10.73 -9.33
C GLY A 86 27.73 -10.90 -10.31
N GLY A 87 26.56 -10.34 -10.00
CA GLY A 87 25.42 -10.28 -10.94
C GLY A 87 25.65 -9.36 -12.14
N VAL A 88 24.67 -9.32 -13.05
CA VAL A 88 24.59 -8.35 -14.14
C VAL A 88 23.70 -7.19 -13.72
N CYS A 89 24.21 -5.97 -13.86
CA CYS A 89 23.45 -4.75 -13.59
C CYS A 89 22.61 -4.40 -14.82
N VAL A 90 21.30 -4.21 -14.65
CA VAL A 90 20.38 -3.75 -15.70
C VAL A 90 20.00 -2.30 -15.40
N GLU A 91 20.55 -1.38 -16.17
CA GLU A 91 20.44 0.07 -15.96
C GLU A 91 19.38 0.68 -16.90
N LEU A 92 18.46 1.49 -16.34
CA LEU A 92 17.27 1.96 -17.04
C LEU A 92 17.35 3.41 -17.56
N ALA A 93 18.42 4.18 -17.33
CA ALA A 93 18.52 5.60 -17.68
C ALA A 93 18.40 5.90 -19.18
N ARG A 94 18.52 4.90 -20.06
CA ARG A 94 18.22 5.08 -21.50
C ARG A 94 16.71 5.04 -21.82
N MET A 95 15.88 4.50 -20.93
CA MET A 95 14.42 4.49 -21.02
C MET A 95 13.85 5.74 -20.33
N ARG A 96 13.96 6.91 -20.98
CA ARG A 96 13.71 8.23 -20.38
C ARG A 96 12.61 9.05 -21.06
N ARG A 97 11.66 8.41 -21.73
CA ARG A 97 10.57 9.09 -22.43
C ARG A 97 9.37 9.31 -21.51
N VAL A 98 8.78 10.50 -21.58
CA VAL A 98 7.40 10.73 -21.16
C VAL A 98 6.51 10.26 -22.32
N LEU A 99 5.75 9.20 -22.10
CA LEU A 99 4.98 8.50 -23.14
C LEU A 99 3.60 9.12 -23.36
N LYS A 100 2.94 9.57 -22.29
CA LYS A 100 1.62 10.22 -22.34
C LYS A 100 1.49 11.22 -21.20
N VAL A 101 0.86 12.36 -21.46
CA VAL A 101 0.32 13.28 -20.44
C VAL A 101 -1.18 13.42 -20.67
N ASP A 102 -1.98 13.11 -19.66
CA ASP A 102 -3.44 13.17 -19.67
C ASP A 102 -3.88 14.19 -18.62
N VAL A 103 -4.08 15.43 -19.06
CA VAL A 103 -4.31 16.56 -18.15
C VAL A 103 -5.67 16.44 -17.45
N GLU A 104 -6.70 16.01 -18.17
CA GLU A 104 -8.07 15.90 -17.64
C GLU A 104 -8.16 14.84 -16.54
N ASN A 105 -7.54 13.68 -16.74
CA ASN A 105 -7.50 12.63 -15.72
C ASN A 105 -6.35 12.82 -14.71
N ARG A 106 -5.48 13.83 -14.91
CA ARG A 106 -4.30 14.14 -14.10
C ARG A 106 -3.32 12.95 -14.01
N LEU A 107 -2.89 12.46 -15.17
CA LEU A 107 -1.99 11.31 -15.27
C LEU A 107 -0.79 11.60 -16.17
N ALA A 108 0.34 10.95 -15.87
CA ALA A 108 1.44 10.82 -16.81
C ALA A 108 1.85 9.34 -16.95
N VAL A 109 2.11 8.87 -18.17
CA VAL A 109 2.73 7.58 -18.42
C VAL A 109 4.17 7.83 -18.83
N VAL A 110 5.12 7.23 -18.13
CA VAL A 110 6.55 7.48 -18.32
C VAL A 110 7.33 6.17 -18.36
N GLU A 111 8.45 6.15 -19.09
CA GLU A 111 9.47 5.14 -18.87
C GLU A 111 10.16 5.37 -17.52
N THR A 112 10.57 4.30 -16.85
CA THR A 112 11.05 4.37 -15.46
C THR A 112 12.46 4.95 -15.31
N GLY A 113 13.21 5.13 -16.39
CA GLY A 113 14.48 5.87 -16.40
C GLY A 113 14.33 7.39 -16.44
N VAL A 114 13.11 7.94 -16.54
CA VAL A 114 12.87 9.38 -16.42
C VAL A 114 13.32 9.88 -15.05
N ILE A 115 14.06 11.01 -15.01
CA ILE A 115 14.45 11.65 -13.76
C ILE A 115 13.21 12.23 -13.10
N ASN A 116 13.03 12.01 -11.79
CA ASN A 116 11.86 12.44 -11.02
C ASN A 116 11.44 13.89 -11.33
N ALA A 117 12.35 14.86 -11.16
CA ALA A 117 12.03 16.27 -11.39
C ALA A 117 11.70 16.62 -12.86
N GLN A 118 12.02 15.76 -13.83
CA GLN A 118 11.61 15.96 -15.22
C GLN A 118 10.11 15.75 -15.42
N VAL A 119 9.47 14.90 -14.62
CA VAL A 119 8.02 14.69 -14.70
C VAL A 119 7.29 15.99 -14.40
N SER A 120 7.58 16.62 -13.25
CA SER A 120 6.98 17.91 -12.88
C SER A 120 7.30 19.02 -13.89
N ARG A 121 8.51 19.06 -14.47
CA ARG A 121 8.83 20.01 -15.55
C ARG A 121 7.99 19.79 -16.81
N ALA A 122 7.68 18.55 -17.16
CA ALA A 122 6.89 18.23 -18.35
C ALA A 122 5.42 18.65 -18.22
N VAL A 123 4.89 18.76 -16.99
CA VAL A 123 3.46 19.05 -16.74
C VAL A 123 3.21 20.43 -16.11
N ALA A 124 4.26 21.18 -15.76
CA ALA A 124 4.15 22.48 -15.11
C ALA A 124 3.28 23.49 -15.88
N GLY A 125 3.30 23.45 -17.22
CA GLY A 125 2.48 24.32 -18.07
C GLY A 125 0.96 24.12 -17.91
N TYR A 126 0.54 23.01 -17.30
CA TYR A 126 -0.86 22.70 -17.00
C TYR A 126 -1.26 23.00 -15.55
N GLY A 127 -0.35 23.60 -14.75
CA GLY A 127 -0.59 23.81 -13.32
C GLY A 127 -0.60 22.52 -12.50
N LEU A 128 0.03 21.46 -13.01
CA LEU A 128 0.16 20.15 -12.37
C LEU A 128 1.62 19.87 -11.97
N HIS A 129 1.82 18.96 -11.04
CA HIS A 129 3.14 18.42 -10.69
C HIS A 129 3.06 16.95 -10.23
N TYR A 130 4.19 16.25 -10.24
CA TYR A 130 4.37 14.96 -9.57
C TYR A 130 4.91 15.23 -8.16
N VAL A 131 4.22 14.71 -7.13
CA VAL A 131 4.43 15.13 -5.74
C VAL A 131 5.68 14.56 -5.09
N PRO A 132 5.99 13.26 -5.20
CA PRO A 132 7.15 12.69 -4.51
C PRO A 132 8.44 13.42 -4.89
N ASP A 133 9.08 14.06 -3.90
CA ASP A 133 10.14 15.03 -4.11
C ASP A 133 11.41 14.71 -3.28
N PRO A 134 11.96 13.49 -3.38
CA PRO A 134 13.15 13.09 -2.61
C PRO A 134 14.28 14.11 -2.78
N SER A 135 15.18 14.23 -1.80
CA SER A 135 16.30 15.19 -1.90
C SER A 135 17.16 14.98 -3.17
N SER A 136 17.19 13.75 -3.69
CA SER A 136 17.86 13.37 -4.94
C SER A 136 17.00 13.56 -6.20
N GLN A 137 15.81 14.19 -6.15
CA GLN A 137 14.87 14.35 -7.28
C GLN A 137 15.47 14.94 -8.56
N GLY A 138 16.56 15.70 -8.44
CA GLY A 138 17.31 16.23 -9.59
C GLY A 138 18.09 15.18 -10.38
N SER A 139 18.23 13.96 -9.85
CA SER A 139 19.05 12.89 -10.41
C SER A 139 18.40 11.50 -10.33
N CYS A 140 17.65 11.19 -9.27
CA CYS A 140 16.99 9.89 -9.12
C CYS A 140 15.92 9.69 -10.21
N THR A 141 15.74 8.43 -10.58
CA THR A 141 14.80 8.00 -11.62
C THR A 141 13.51 7.47 -11.03
N ILE A 142 12.40 7.54 -11.77
CA ILE A 142 11.10 7.00 -11.35
C ILE A 142 11.16 5.51 -10.95
N GLY A 143 11.94 4.69 -11.66
CA GLY A 143 12.13 3.27 -11.32
C GLY A 143 12.82 3.06 -9.98
N GLY A 144 13.78 3.92 -9.64
CA GLY A 144 14.42 3.93 -8.32
C GLY A 144 13.45 4.39 -7.23
N ASN A 145 12.61 5.39 -7.51
CA ASN A 145 11.58 5.81 -6.57
C ASN A 145 10.57 4.69 -6.31
N ILE A 146 10.17 3.94 -7.33
CA ILE A 146 9.30 2.75 -7.19
C ILE A 146 10.01 1.68 -6.37
N ALA A 147 11.27 1.38 -6.67
CA ALA A 147 12.02 0.32 -5.99
C ALA A 147 12.18 0.57 -4.49
N GLU A 148 12.44 1.82 -4.09
CA GLU A 148 12.67 2.21 -2.68
C GLU A 148 11.41 2.71 -1.96
N ASN A 149 10.25 2.76 -2.64
CA ASN A 149 9.07 3.52 -2.21
C ASN A 149 9.44 4.94 -1.73
N ALA A 150 10.21 5.66 -2.56
CA ALA A 150 10.86 6.89 -2.15
C ALA A 150 9.85 7.91 -1.59
N GLY A 151 10.25 8.52 -0.48
CA GLY A 151 9.57 9.64 0.13
C GLY A 151 10.14 10.98 -0.34
N GLY A 152 10.04 11.96 0.54
CA GLY A 152 10.42 13.34 0.30
C GLY A 152 9.91 14.23 1.42
N ILE A 153 10.09 15.53 1.22
CA ILE A 153 9.74 16.58 2.18
C ILE A 153 8.22 16.71 2.31
N HIS A 154 7.50 16.48 1.22
CA HIS A 154 6.04 16.67 1.15
C HIS A 154 5.22 15.43 1.52
N CYS A 155 5.87 14.36 1.97
CA CYS A 155 5.21 13.08 2.26
C CYS A 155 4.23 13.13 3.43
N LEU A 156 4.45 14.02 4.39
CA LEU A 156 3.57 14.21 5.54
C LEU A 156 2.09 14.38 5.11
N LYS A 157 1.86 15.33 4.19
CA LYS A 157 0.53 15.63 3.66
C LYS A 157 0.12 14.71 2.52
N TYR A 158 1.04 14.44 1.59
CA TYR A 158 0.73 13.86 0.29
C TYR A 158 1.10 12.38 0.10
N GLY A 159 1.75 11.75 1.08
CA GLY A 159 2.17 10.35 0.99
C GLY A 159 3.45 10.13 0.17
N THR A 160 3.77 8.87 -0.06
CA THR A 160 5.03 8.41 -0.68
C THR A 160 4.80 7.93 -2.12
N THR A 161 5.83 7.40 -2.79
CA THR A 161 5.71 6.91 -4.17
C THR A 161 4.54 5.93 -4.37
N THR A 162 4.21 5.07 -3.40
CA THR A 162 3.06 4.15 -3.50
C THR A 162 1.72 4.84 -3.65
N ASP A 163 1.57 6.09 -3.21
CA ASP A 163 0.32 6.86 -3.31
C ASP A 163 0.17 7.56 -4.68
N HIS A 164 1.29 7.70 -5.40
CA HIS A 164 1.38 8.43 -6.66
C HIS A 164 1.65 7.55 -7.88
N VAL A 165 1.92 6.27 -7.70
CA VAL A 165 2.03 5.30 -8.81
C VAL A 165 0.74 4.50 -8.88
N LEU A 166 0.05 4.61 -10.02
CA LEU A 166 -1.26 3.99 -10.25
C LEU A 166 -1.15 2.71 -11.07
N GLY A 167 -0.08 2.56 -11.85
CA GLY A 167 0.19 1.35 -12.61
C GLY A 167 1.67 1.20 -12.98
N ALA A 168 2.10 -0.02 -13.24
CA ALA A 168 3.46 -0.32 -13.70
C ALA A 168 3.47 -1.48 -14.69
N ARG A 169 4.31 -1.38 -15.72
CA ARG A 169 4.69 -2.51 -16.58
C ARG A 169 5.99 -3.09 -16.05
N VAL A 170 5.98 -4.36 -15.69
CA VAL A 170 7.06 -5.04 -14.97
C VAL A 170 7.55 -6.26 -15.75
N VAL A 171 8.86 -6.43 -15.81
CA VAL A 171 9.52 -7.63 -16.33
C VAL A 171 10.00 -8.49 -15.16
N LEU A 172 9.41 -9.68 -15.00
CA LEU A 172 9.82 -10.67 -14.00
C LEU A 172 11.13 -11.36 -14.44
N TYR A 173 11.84 -12.02 -13.51
CA TYR A 173 13.15 -12.65 -13.76
C TYR A 173 13.18 -13.58 -14.99
N GLY A 174 12.11 -14.35 -15.25
CA GLY A 174 12.00 -15.19 -16.45
C GLY A 174 11.75 -14.45 -17.78
N GLY A 175 11.74 -13.11 -17.78
CA GLY A 175 11.42 -12.27 -18.93
C GLY A 175 9.93 -12.10 -19.21
N ARG A 176 9.03 -12.62 -18.35
CA ARG A 176 7.58 -12.40 -18.50
C ARG A 176 7.23 -10.95 -18.18
N VAL A 177 6.49 -10.30 -19.07
CA VAL A 177 5.97 -8.95 -18.85
C VAL A 177 4.58 -9.04 -18.20
N VAL A 178 4.37 -8.29 -17.13
CA VAL A 178 3.10 -8.19 -16.41
C VAL A 178 2.72 -6.73 -16.20
N ASN A 179 1.43 -6.43 -16.24
CA ASN A 179 0.90 -5.12 -15.88
C ASN A 179 0.30 -5.19 -14.48
N LEU A 180 0.71 -4.26 -13.61
CA LEU A 180 0.22 -4.09 -12.25
C LEU A 180 -0.57 -2.78 -12.15
N GLY A 181 -1.68 -2.79 -11.41
CA GLY A 181 -2.54 -1.62 -11.22
C GLY A 181 -3.25 -1.13 -12.50
N GLY A 182 -3.56 0.16 -12.53
CA GLY A 182 -4.25 0.86 -13.61
C GLY A 182 -4.62 2.29 -13.24
N ALA A 183 -4.93 3.10 -14.26
CA ALA A 183 -5.21 4.52 -14.12
C ALA A 183 -6.62 4.88 -13.62
N GLY A 184 -7.58 3.94 -13.74
CA GLY A 184 -8.97 4.13 -13.33
C GLY A 184 -9.18 3.89 -11.83
N ALA A 185 -10.44 3.75 -11.42
CA ALA A 185 -10.80 3.47 -10.03
C ALA A 185 -10.09 2.21 -9.48
N PRO A 186 -10.00 2.04 -8.13
CA PRO A 186 -9.20 1.01 -7.49
C PRO A 186 -9.37 -0.39 -8.10
N SER A 187 -8.25 -1.04 -8.43
CA SER A 187 -8.23 -2.35 -9.05
C SER A 187 -8.80 -3.42 -8.13
N VAL A 188 -9.51 -4.38 -8.71
CA VAL A 188 -10.13 -5.51 -8.02
C VAL A 188 -9.06 -6.48 -7.49
N GLY A 189 -9.21 -6.91 -6.24
CA GLY A 189 -8.34 -7.92 -5.63
C GLY A 189 -7.11 -7.36 -4.94
N TYR A 190 -6.03 -8.15 -4.94
CA TYR A 190 -4.79 -7.83 -4.22
C TYR A 190 -4.14 -6.58 -4.80
N ASP A 191 -3.59 -5.73 -3.93
CA ASP A 191 -2.74 -4.63 -4.37
C ASP A 191 -1.34 -5.11 -4.75
N LEU A 192 -1.26 -5.77 -5.90
CA LEU A 192 0.02 -6.25 -6.44
C LEU A 192 0.98 -5.12 -6.78
N LEU A 193 0.47 -3.91 -7.09
CA LEU A 193 1.29 -2.74 -7.33
C LEU A 193 1.89 -2.22 -6.02
N GLY A 194 1.05 -2.06 -4.98
CA GLY A 194 1.47 -1.59 -3.66
C GLY A 194 2.57 -2.46 -3.05
N VAL A 195 2.47 -3.80 -3.15
CA VAL A 195 3.53 -4.69 -2.65
C VAL A 195 4.78 -4.70 -3.54
N PHE A 196 4.67 -4.31 -4.81
CA PHE A 196 5.81 -4.21 -5.73
C PHE A 196 6.62 -2.92 -5.50
N VAL A 197 5.94 -1.83 -5.16
CA VAL A 197 6.59 -0.58 -4.73
C VAL A 197 7.29 -0.83 -3.39
N GLY A 198 8.57 -0.48 -3.27
CA GLY A 198 9.40 -0.83 -2.11
C GLY A 198 10.02 -2.24 -2.17
N SER A 199 9.86 -2.99 -3.27
CA SER A 199 10.47 -4.32 -3.41
C SER A 199 11.98 -4.30 -3.67
N GLU A 200 12.59 -3.13 -3.84
CA GLU A 200 14.00 -2.92 -4.16
C GLU A 200 14.49 -3.76 -5.36
N GLY A 201 13.61 -4.00 -6.33
CA GLY A 201 13.93 -4.79 -7.52
C GLY A 201 14.06 -6.30 -7.27
N THR A 202 13.67 -6.80 -6.08
CA THR A 202 13.69 -8.23 -5.76
C THR A 202 12.56 -9.03 -6.41
N PHE A 203 11.52 -8.35 -6.92
CA PHE A 203 10.38 -8.97 -7.61
C PHE A 203 10.49 -8.92 -9.15
N GLY A 204 11.30 -8.01 -9.68
CA GLY A 204 11.42 -7.74 -11.11
C GLY A 204 11.82 -6.30 -11.40
N ILE A 205 11.73 -5.92 -12.67
CA ILE A 205 12.11 -4.57 -13.15
C ILE A 205 10.88 -3.86 -13.70
N ALA A 206 10.49 -2.73 -13.11
CA ALA A 206 9.49 -1.83 -13.71
C ALA A 206 10.13 -1.04 -14.85
N THR A 207 9.53 -1.07 -16.03
CA THR A 207 10.03 -0.40 -17.25
C THR A 207 9.19 0.79 -17.66
N GLU A 208 7.90 0.79 -17.30
CA GLU A 208 6.96 1.91 -17.52
C GLU A 208 6.10 2.09 -16.26
N ALA A 209 5.72 3.33 -15.97
CA ALA A 209 4.87 3.69 -14.83
C ALA A 209 3.78 4.69 -15.23
N THR A 210 2.58 4.50 -14.69
CA THR A 210 1.50 5.48 -14.72
C THR A 210 1.48 6.22 -13.39
N LEU A 211 1.69 7.53 -13.46
CA LEU A 211 1.83 8.43 -12.31
C LEU A 211 0.58 9.29 -12.15
N ARG A 212 0.16 9.51 -10.91
CA ARG A 212 -0.81 10.52 -10.50
C ARG A 212 -0.15 11.90 -10.55
N LEU A 213 -0.84 12.87 -11.12
CA LEU A 213 -0.47 14.28 -11.08
C LEU A 213 -1.39 15.02 -10.13
N THR A 214 -0.84 16.00 -9.41
CA THR A 214 -1.57 16.81 -8.44
C THR A 214 -1.54 18.28 -8.88
N PRO A 215 -2.65 19.02 -8.74
CA PRO A 215 -2.63 20.47 -8.93
C PRO A 215 -1.59 21.12 -8.03
N VAL A 216 -0.88 22.12 -8.55
CA VAL A 216 -0.06 23.02 -7.73
C VAL A 216 -1.01 23.79 -6.80
N ALA A 217 -0.74 23.76 -5.50
CA ALA A 217 -1.51 24.52 -4.53
C ALA A 217 -1.47 26.02 -4.89
N PRO A 218 -2.60 26.74 -4.84
CA PRO A 218 -2.63 28.15 -5.24
C PRO A 218 -1.84 29.04 -4.28
N SER A 219 -1.71 28.63 -3.01
CA SER A 219 -1.07 29.41 -1.97
C SER A 219 -0.14 28.57 -1.12
N VAL A 220 1.02 29.14 -0.78
CA VAL A 220 2.04 28.53 0.07
C VAL A 220 2.58 29.57 1.05
N ARG A 221 2.86 29.17 2.30
CA ARG A 221 3.48 29.97 3.35
C ARG A 221 4.57 29.14 4.02
N THR A 222 5.77 29.70 4.16
CA THR A 222 6.92 29.00 4.77
C THR A 222 7.43 29.76 5.98
N LEU A 223 7.44 29.11 7.13
CA LEU A 223 7.92 29.65 8.39
C LEU A 223 9.26 29.02 8.77
N LEU A 224 10.14 29.84 9.33
CA LEU A 224 11.35 29.40 10.01
C LEU A 224 11.26 29.78 11.49
N ALA A 225 11.29 28.78 12.36
CA ALA A 225 11.30 28.94 13.82
C ALA A 225 12.64 28.45 14.37
N ASP A 226 13.35 29.29 15.13
CA ASP A 226 14.62 28.90 15.76
C ASP A 226 14.50 28.70 17.27
N PHE A 227 15.20 27.70 17.78
CA PHE A 227 15.14 27.24 19.15
C PHE A 227 16.54 27.17 19.77
N THR A 228 16.63 27.49 21.05
CA THR A 228 17.86 27.35 21.85
C THR A 228 18.00 25.98 22.48
N ASP A 229 16.98 25.12 22.35
CA ASP A 229 16.92 23.75 22.84
C ASP A 229 16.23 22.85 21.79
N ILE A 230 16.75 21.64 21.57
CA ILE A 230 16.24 20.72 20.54
C ILE A 230 14.96 20.00 20.97
N ASP A 231 14.75 19.83 22.28
CA ASP A 231 13.56 19.21 22.83
C ASP A 231 12.36 20.15 22.72
N ASP A 232 12.57 21.46 22.89
CA ASP A 232 11.57 22.50 22.62
C ASP A 232 11.08 22.45 21.16
N ALA A 233 12.01 22.35 20.21
CA ALA A 233 11.68 22.19 18.80
C ALA A 233 10.88 20.90 18.54
N SER A 234 11.25 19.79 19.19
CA SER A 234 10.57 18.50 19.08
C SER A 234 9.15 18.52 19.69
N ARG A 235 8.96 19.24 20.81
CA ARG A 235 7.62 19.48 21.39
C ARG A 235 6.73 20.31 20.46
N ALA A 236 7.28 21.35 19.82
CA ALA A 236 6.55 22.18 18.87
C ALA A 236 6.00 21.35 17.70
N VAL A 237 6.78 20.40 17.17
CA VAL A 237 6.36 19.48 16.10
C VAL A 237 5.12 18.69 16.51
N SER A 238 5.15 18.06 17.68
CA SER A 238 4.01 17.29 18.19
C SER A 238 2.78 18.16 18.43
N ALA A 239 2.98 19.37 18.97
CA ALA A 239 1.91 20.32 19.24
C ALA A 239 1.22 20.86 17.97
N ILE A 240 1.97 21.10 16.89
CA ILE A 240 1.41 21.52 15.59
C ILE A 240 0.46 20.44 15.05
N ILE A 241 0.91 19.19 15.04
CA ILE A 241 0.10 18.06 14.55
C ILE A 241 -1.12 17.82 15.46
N ALA A 242 -0.93 17.85 16.78
CA ALA A 242 -2.02 17.68 17.75
C ALA A 242 -3.07 18.79 17.66
N ALA A 243 -2.70 20.00 17.21
CA ALA A 243 -3.64 21.10 16.98
C ALA A 243 -4.51 20.90 15.73
N GLY A 244 -4.35 19.78 15.01
CA GLY A 244 -5.09 19.47 13.79
C GLY A 244 -4.52 20.12 12.53
N ILE A 245 -3.34 20.74 12.62
CA ILE A 245 -2.67 21.36 11.49
C ILE A 245 -1.76 20.30 10.87
N LEU A 246 -1.98 20.01 9.58
CA LEU A 246 -1.13 19.08 8.83
C LEU A 246 -0.34 19.87 7.78
N PRO A 247 0.90 20.31 8.09
CA PRO A 247 1.75 21.02 7.14
C PRO A 247 2.03 20.19 5.88
N ALA A 248 2.26 20.88 4.77
CA ALA A 248 2.82 20.26 3.57
C ALA A 248 4.21 19.69 3.87
N ALA A 249 4.99 20.40 4.69
CA ALA A 249 6.28 19.96 5.20
C ALA A 249 6.53 20.49 6.62
N LEU A 250 7.22 19.70 7.43
CA LEU A 250 7.60 20.04 8.80
C LEU A 250 8.97 19.42 9.10
N GLU A 251 10.01 20.18 8.81
CA GLU A 251 11.40 19.73 8.80
C GLU A 251 12.18 20.31 9.97
N MET A 252 13.15 19.55 10.50
CA MET A 252 14.06 20.02 11.53
C MET A 252 15.51 19.96 11.05
N VAL A 253 16.29 20.98 11.40
CA VAL A 253 17.74 21.06 11.17
C VAL A 253 18.43 21.41 12.49
N ASP A 254 19.39 20.61 12.92
CA ASP A 254 20.12 20.86 14.16
C ASP A 254 21.23 21.91 14.03
N GLY A 255 21.75 22.39 15.16
CA GLY A 255 22.74 23.46 15.18
C GLY A 255 24.05 23.11 14.46
N ALA A 256 24.48 21.84 14.49
CA ALA A 256 25.67 21.39 13.76
C ALA A 256 25.46 21.52 12.25
N THR A 257 24.32 21.07 11.76
CA THR A 257 23.94 21.15 10.35
C THR A 257 23.73 22.59 9.91
N ILE A 258 23.07 23.43 10.73
CA ILE A 258 22.89 24.86 10.45
C ILE A 258 24.24 25.54 10.19
N ARG A 259 25.23 25.33 11.07
CA ARG A 259 26.57 25.92 10.90
C ARG A 259 27.26 25.44 9.62
N ALA A 260 27.11 24.16 9.27
CA ALA A 260 27.68 23.62 8.04
C ALA A 260 27.03 24.23 6.77
N VAL A 261 25.70 24.34 6.77
CA VAL A 261 24.92 24.92 5.68
C VAL A 261 25.29 26.39 5.47
N GLU A 262 25.34 27.19 6.52
CA GLU A 262 25.71 28.61 6.44
C GLU A 262 27.19 28.83 6.05
N ALA A 263 28.06 27.85 6.30
CA ALA A 263 29.45 27.88 5.82
C ALA A 263 29.62 27.38 4.37
N SER A 264 28.52 27.09 3.66
CA SER A 264 28.52 26.50 2.32
C SER A 264 27.87 27.42 1.27
N VAL A 265 27.78 26.94 0.03
CA VAL A 265 27.05 27.64 -1.05
C VAL A 265 25.53 27.66 -0.84
N PHE A 266 25.03 26.93 0.16
CA PHE A 266 23.61 26.82 0.51
C PHE A 266 23.18 27.76 1.64
N ALA A 267 24.03 28.71 2.03
CA ALA A 267 23.69 29.68 3.08
C ALA A 267 22.37 30.40 2.79
N ALA A 268 21.49 30.43 3.79
CA ALA A 268 20.15 31.00 3.67
C ALA A 268 19.80 31.96 4.81
N GLY A 269 20.74 32.29 5.69
CA GLY A 269 20.48 33.15 6.85
C GLY A 269 19.85 32.39 8.03
N LEU A 270 20.14 31.10 8.16
CA LEU A 270 19.78 30.31 9.33
C LEU A 270 20.61 30.79 10.55
N PRO A 271 20.01 30.94 11.76
CA PRO A 271 20.75 31.42 12.93
C PRO A 271 21.80 30.41 13.40
N THR A 272 23.08 30.74 13.25
CA THR A 272 24.22 29.82 13.56
C THR A 272 24.40 29.51 15.04
N ASP A 273 23.75 30.29 15.92
CA ASP A 273 23.70 30.13 17.36
C ASP A 273 22.49 29.32 17.85
N ALA A 274 21.58 28.90 16.96
CA ALA A 274 20.46 28.04 17.31
C ALA A 274 20.91 26.60 17.63
N ALA A 275 20.24 25.96 18.58
CA ALA A 275 20.40 24.53 18.84
C ALA A 275 19.65 23.69 17.79
N GLY A 276 18.55 24.22 17.28
CA GLY A 276 17.81 23.65 16.15
C GLY A 276 16.84 24.66 15.55
N ALA A 277 16.40 24.38 14.33
CA ALA A 277 15.39 25.17 13.64
C ALA A 277 14.34 24.28 12.98
N LEU A 278 13.09 24.75 12.99
CA LEU A 278 11.98 24.17 12.25
C LEU A 278 11.72 24.96 10.97
N LEU A 279 11.58 24.26 9.86
CA LEU A 279 11.05 24.80 8.61
C LEU A 279 9.65 24.21 8.40
N VAL A 280 8.63 25.05 8.49
CA VAL A 280 7.22 24.65 8.36
C VAL A 280 6.66 25.23 7.08
N GLU A 281 6.12 24.40 6.19
CA GLU A 281 5.42 24.85 4.99
C GLU A 281 3.95 24.44 5.04
N LEU A 282 3.09 25.44 4.89
CA LEU A 282 1.65 25.30 4.76
C LEU A 282 1.29 25.57 3.31
N ASP A 283 0.44 24.73 2.73
CA ASP A 283 -0.10 24.92 1.39
C ASP A 283 -1.61 24.64 1.37
N GLY A 284 -2.31 25.30 0.43
CA GLY A 284 -3.76 25.17 0.32
C GLY A 284 -4.38 26.33 -0.44
N LEU A 285 -5.66 26.58 -0.17
CA LEU A 285 -6.38 27.74 -0.66
C LEU A 285 -5.90 29.00 0.05
N GLU A 286 -5.96 30.15 -0.64
CA GLU A 286 -5.63 31.45 -0.02
C GLU A 286 -6.56 31.74 1.17
N ALA A 287 -7.84 31.35 1.05
CA ALA A 287 -8.79 31.43 2.15
C ALA A 287 -8.42 30.44 3.27
N GLY A 288 -8.10 30.97 4.45
CA GLY A 288 -7.82 30.19 5.67
C GLY A 288 -6.34 29.90 5.95
N ILE A 289 -5.44 30.01 4.97
CA ILE A 289 -4.01 29.65 5.18
C ILE A 289 -3.32 30.55 6.21
N ASP A 290 -3.67 31.84 6.28
CA ASP A 290 -3.06 32.78 7.22
C ASP A 290 -3.52 32.56 8.67
N GLU A 291 -4.69 31.93 8.88
CA GLU A 291 -5.12 31.48 10.21
C GLU A 291 -4.24 30.34 10.72
N ASP A 292 -3.94 29.37 9.85
CA ASP A 292 -3.01 28.29 10.18
C ASP A 292 -1.59 28.82 10.44
N VAL A 293 -1.12 29.81 9.65
CA VAL A 293 0.15 30.51 9.92
C VAL A 293 0.14 31.12 11.32
N ALA A 294 -0.91 31.84 11.71
CA ALA A 294 -1.01 32.45 13.03
C ALA A 294 -0.97 31.41 14.15
N ARG A 295 -1.69 30.29 13.98
CA ARG A 295 -1.71 29.18 14.95
C ARG A 295 -0.34 28.50 15.07
N VAL A 296 0.33 28.20 13.96
CA VAL A 296 1.69 27.62 13.98
C VAL A 296 2.67 28.56 14.68
N ARG A 297 2.63 29.87 14.39
CA ARG A 297 3.48 30.85 15.09
C ARG A 297 3.24 30.85 16.59
N GLN A 298 1.98 30.81 17.02
CA GLN A 298 1.62 30.76 18.43
C GLN A 298 2.16 29.49 19.10
N ILE A 299 1.97 28.32 18.48
CA ILE A 299 2.43 27.03 19.01
C ILE A 299 3.95 27.00 19.15
N CYS A 300 4.69 27.45 18.12
CA CYS A 300 6.14 27.53 18.17
C CYS A 300 6.62 28.45 19.30
N SER A 301 6.04 29.64 19.44
CA SER A 301 6.39 30.58 20.53
C SER A 301 6.08 30.00 21.92
N GLN A 302 4.93 29.35 22.09
CA GLN A 302 4.56 28.68 23.35
C GLN A 302 5.47 27.49 23.67
N SER A 303 6.06 26.88 22.66
CA SER A 303 7.00 25.76 22.78
C SER A 303 8.46 26.21 22.92
N GLY A 304 8.73 27.51 23.11
CA GLY A 304 10.09 28.01 23.38
C GLY A 304 10.86 28.53 22.16
N ALA A 305 10.21 28.73 21.01
CA ALA A 305 10.89 29.36 19.87
C ALA A 305 11.34 30.80 20.22
N ARG A 306 12.59 31.13 19.95
CA ARG A 306 13.16 32.47 20.16
C ARG A 306 12.62 33.47 19.13
N ALA A 307 12.49 33.03 17.89
CA ALA A 307 11.84 33.79 16.83
C ALA A 307 11.12 32.85 15.85
N VAL A 308 10.03 33.35 15.26
CA VAL A 308 9.30 32.69 14.18
C VAL A 308 9.10 33.71 13.05
N ARG A 309 9.77 33.49 11.92
CA ARG A 309 9.70 34.36 10.75
C ARG A 309 8.96 33.69 9.60
N LEU A 310 8.13 34.45 8.91
CA LEU A 310 7.54 34.07 7.63
C LEU A 310 8.51 34.50 6.52
N ALA A 311 8.73 33.65 5.52
CA ALA A 311 9.49 34.03 4.33
C ALA A 311 8.80 35.22 3.63
N ALA A 312 9.56 36.26 3.30
CA ALA A 312 9.03 37.49 2.74
C ALA A 312 8.54 37.33 1.31
N ASP A 313 9.16 36.44 0.53
CA ASP A 313 8.83 36.17 -0.86
C ASP A 313 9.27 34.76 -1.30
N GLU A 314 8.92 34.42 -2.54
CA GLU A 314 9.27 33.15 -3.18
C GLU A 314 10.80 32.93 -3.29
N THR A 315 11.59 33.99 -3.36
CA THR A 315 13.06 33.90 -3.47
C THR A 315 13.69 33.52 -2.13
N GLU A 316 13.22 34.11 -1.02
CA GLU A 316 13.59 33.68 0.33
C GLU A 316 13.12 32.24 0.60
N ARG A 317 11.87 31.91 0.25
CA ARG A 317 11.34 30.54 0.40
C ARG A 317 12.21 29.50 -0.29
N LYS A 318 12.56 29.72 -1.58
CA LYS A 318 13.43 28.82 -2.34
C LYS A 318 14.83 28.69 -1.73
N ARG A 319 15.38 29.76 -1.16
CA ARG A 319 16.68 29.73 -0.47
C ARG A 319 16.63 28.87 0.79
N LEU A 320 15.60 29.01 1.62
CA LEU A 320 15.39 28.17 2.81
C LEU A 320 15.29 26.69 2.43
N TRP A 321 14.55 26.37 1.38
CA TRP A 321 14.46 24.99 0.88
C TRP A 321 15.76 24.47 0.27
N ALA A 322 16.51 25.31 -0.42
CA ALA A 322 17.83 24.96 -0.94
C ALA A 322 18.82 24.65 0.21
N ALA A 323 18.77 25.42 1.30
CA ALA A 323 19.52 25.13 2.53
C ALA A 323 19.18 23.75 3.11
N ARG A 324 17.87 23.46 3.30
CA ARG A 324 17.42 22.16 3.82
C ARG A 324 17.79 20.99 2.91
N LYS A 325 17.65 21.12 1.59
CA LYS A 325 17.99 20.07 0.60
C LYS A 325 19.52 19.90 0.44
N GLY A 326 20.27 20.98 0.56
CA GLY A 326 21.73 21.00 0.46
C GLY A 326 22.47 20.55 1.72
N ALA A 327 21.76 20.34 2.84
CA ALA A 327 22.33 19.98 4.14
C ALA A 327 23.30 18.79 4.09
N PHE A 328 22.94 17.71 3.38
CA PHE A 328 23.81 16.54 3.22
C PHE A 328 25.14 16.90 2.54
N GLY A 329 25.09 17.66 1.44
CA GLY A 329 26.29 18.12 0.74
C GLY A 329 27.14 19.08 1.58
N ALA A 330 26.50 19.90 2.43
CA ALA A 330 27.19 20.80 3.35
C ALA A 330 28.00 20.06 4.43
N MET A 331 27.70 18.79 4.71
CA MET A 331 28.43 18.01 5.73
C MET A 331 29.89 17.76 5.42
N GLY A 332 30.29 17.87 4.15
CA GLY A 332 31.71 17.89 3.77
C GLY A 332 32.53 19.02 4.40
N ARG A 333 31.87 20.03 5.01
CA ARG A 333 32.52 21.07 5.83
C ARG A 333 32.89 20.60 7.23
N ILE A 334 32.23 19.55 7.74
CA ILE A 334 32.44 19.01 9.09
C ILE A 334 33.33 17.78 9.06
N SER A 335 33.09 16.86 8.10
CA SER A 335 33.68 15.52 8.10
C SER A 335 34.00 15.06 6.67
N PRO A 336 35.08 14.31 6.44
CA PRO A 336 35.35 13.70 5.13
C PRO A 336 34.34 12.62 4.78
N ASP A 337 33.88 11.84 5.76
CA ASP A 337 32.90 10.76 5.59
C ASP A 337 31.73 10.91 6.57
N ILE A 338 30.56 10.42 6.16
CA ILE A 338 29.35 10.35 6.96
C ILE A 338 28.69 8.98 6.78
N LEU A 339 28.21 8.39 7.89
CA LEU A 339 27.25 7.29 7.85
C LEU A 339 25.86 7.88 8.10
N ILE A 340 24.96 7.69 7.14
CA ILE A 340 23.58 8.17 7.21
C ILE A 340 22.74 7.04 7.78
N GLN A 341 22.17 7.25 8.96
CA GLN A 341 21.08 6.42 9.46
C GLN A 341 19.74 7.00 8.99
N ASP A 342 18.75 6.16 8.77
CA ASP A 342 17.37 6.55 8.43
C ASP A 342 16.45 5.63 9.21
N ALA A 343 15.70 6.20 10.16
CA ALA A 343 14.82 5.46 11.05
C ALA A 343 13.60 6.33 11.39
N VAL A 344 12.44 5.72 11.51
CA VAL A 344 11.21 6.45 11.84
C VAL A 344 10.79 6.10 13.25
N VAL A 345 10.46 7.10 14.06
CA VAL A 345 9.97 6.93 15.43
C VAL A 345 8.63 7.66 15.60
N PRO A 346 7.81 7.28 16.58
CA PRO A 346 6.66 8.10 16.97
C PRO A 346 7.11 9.53 17.29
N ARG A 347 6.37 10.55 16.82
CA ARG A 347 6.67 11.96 17.07
C ARG A 347 6.71 12.27 18.56
N SER A 348 5.83 11.63 19.32
CA SER A 348 5.78 11.68 20.79
C SER A 348 7.10 11.24 21.46
N ARG A 349 7.95 10.49 20.75
CA ARG A 349 9.24 9.96 21.23
C ARG A 349 10.46 10.67 20.64
N LEU A 350 10.29 11.66 19.76
CA LEU A 350 11.39 12.40 19.15
C LEU A 350 12.40 12.99 20.18
N PRO A 351 11.97 13.66 21.26
CA PRO A 351 12.92 14.22 22.23
C PRO A 351 13.82 13.14 22.87
N GLU A 352 13.20 12.04 23.32
CA GLU A 352 13.89 10.91 23.95
C GLU A 352 14.95 10.30 23.01
N VAL A 353 14.57 10.04 21.75
CA VAL A 353 15.43 9.38 20.77
C VAL A 353 16.56 10.29 20.30
N LEU A 354 16.32 11.59 20.12
CA LEU A 354 17.36 12.55 19.76
C LEU A 354 18.40 12.69 20.88
N ALA A 355 17.96 12.84 22.13
CA ALA A 355 18.86 12.91 23.28
C ALA A 355 19.72 11.64 23.42
N ALA A 356 19.12 10.47 23.23
CA ALA A 356 19.85 9.19 23.21
C ALA A 356 20.86 9.13 22.05
N THR A 357 20.47 9.56 20.84
CA THR A 357 21.33 9.58 19.66
C THR A 357 22.60 10.42 19.88
N TYR A 358 22.47 11.63 20.45
CA TYR A 358 23.63 12.45 20.78
C TYR A 358 24.50 11.84 21.88
N SER A 359 23.88 11.20 22.88
CA SER A 359 24.59 10.50 23.96
C SER A 359 25.40 9.31 23.44
N ILE A 360 24.83 8.54 22.50
CA ILE A 360 25.51 7.44 21.81
C ILE A 360 26.71 7.99 21.02
N GLY A 361 26.51 9.06 20.23
CA GLY A 361 27.61 9.72 19.52
C GLY A 361 28.76 10.09 20.46
N ALA A 362 28.44 10.74 21.59
CA ALA A 362 29.43 11.11 22.61
C ALA A 362 30.14 9.90 23.23
N HIS A 363 29.41 8.81 23.51
CA HIS A 363 29.97 7.57 24.06
C HIS A 363 31.06 6.98 23.17
N TYR A 364 30.84 6.95 21.85
CA TYR A 364 31.79 6.43 20.87
C TYR A 364 32.84 7.45 20.39
N GLY A 365 32.77 8.70 20.88
CA GLY A 365 33.67 9.79 20.48
C GLY A 365 33.41 10.31 19.05
N LEU A 366 32.18 10.17 18.56
CA LEU A 366 31.75 10.56 17.23
C LEU A 366 30.85 11.80 17.28
N ARG A 367 30.97 12.66 16.26
CA ARG A 367 30.03 13.77 16.10
C ARG A 367 28.81 13.30 15.32
N VAL A 368 27.62 13.58 15.84
CA VAL A 368 26.36 13.34 15.14
C VAL A 368 25.72 14.68 14.82
N ALA A 369 25.29 14.83 13.57
CA ALA A 369 24.44 15.93 13.12
C ALA A 369 23.08 15.37 12.67
N ASN A 370 22.02 16.18 12.69
CA ASN A 370 20.66 15.75 12.34
C ASN A 370 19.96 16.73 11.41
N VAL A 371 19.31 16.18 10.37
CA VAL A 371 18.47 16.92 9.43
C VAL A 371 17.36 16.04 8.90
N PHE A 372 16.12 16.27 9.31
CA PHE A 372 15.13 15.20 9.23
C PHE A 372 13.67 15.66 9.12
N HIS A 373 12.81 14.73 8.72
CA HIS A 373 11.38 14.97 8.49
C HIS A 373 10.62 14.83 9.81
N ALA A 374 10.68 15.89 10.62
CA ALA A 374 10.13 15.86 11.97
C ALA A 374 8.62 15.58 11.99
N GLY A 375 7.87 16.08 11.01
CA GLY A 375 6.43 15.83 10.91
C GLY A 375 6.05 14.36 10.69
N ASP A 376 6.91 13.56 10.08
CA ASP A 376 6.70 12.11 9.91
C ASP A 376 7.43 11.28 10.97
N GLY A 377 8.21 11.91 11.84
CA GLY A 377 9.09 11.23 12.79
C GLY A 377 10.27 10.51 12.12
N ASN A 378 10.56 10.79 10.84
CA ASN A 378 11.67 10.16 10.12
C ASN A 378 12.98 10.90 10.42
N LEU A 379 13.85 10.28 11.22
CA LEU A 379 15.15 10.78 11.66
C LEU A 379 16.25 10.42 10.66
N HIS A 380 17.16 11.36 10.43
CA HIS A 380 18.39 11.14 9.65
C HIS A 380 19.66 11.51 10.44
N PRO A 381 20.10 10.68 11.41
CA PRO A 381 21.38 10.88 12.08
C PRO A 381 22.54 10.74 11.10
N LEU A 382 23.36 11.79 11.03
CA LEU A 382 24.56 11.87 10.22
C LEU A 382 25.78 11.68 11.12
N ILE A 383 26.27 10.44 11.21
CA ILE A 383 27.41 10.10 12.07
C ILE A 383 28.69 10.43 11.30
N CYS A 384 29.41 11.46 11.73
CA CYS A 384 30.62 11.96 11.12
C CYS A 384 31.83 11.11 11.53
N PHE A 385 32.60 10.63 10.56
CA PHE A 385 33.82 9.84 10.80
C PHE A 385 34.86 10.04 9.68
N ASP A 386 36.06 9.48 9.89
CA ASP A 386 37.10 9.36 8.87
C ASP A 386 37.26 7.89 8.47
N ALA A 387 36.93 7.54 7.22
CA ALA A 387 37.01 6.16 6.74
C ALA A 387 38.45 5.61 6.67
N ARG A 388 39.46 6.47 6.81
CA ARG A 388 40.88 6.08 6.87
C ARG A 388 41.30 5.63 8.26
N ASP A 389 40.47 5.87 9.29
CA ASP A 389 40.71 5.44 10.67
C ASP A 389 39.90 4.17 10.99
N PRO A 390 40.54 2.99 11.11
CA PRO A 390 39.85 1.74 11.39
C PRO A 390 39.08 1.72 12.73
N VAL A 391 39.50 2.52 13.72
CA VAL A 391 38.82 2.61 15.02
C VAL A 391 37.51 3.35 14.86
N GLN A 392 37.52 4.49 14.18
CA GLN A 392 36.30 5.23 13.87
C GLN A 392 35.34 4.41 12.98
N VAL A 393 35.87 3.65 12.02
CA VAL A 393 35.05 2.73 11.19
C VAL A 393 34.37 1.64 12.03
N ARG A 394 35.01 1.15 13.10
CA ARG A 394 34.34 0.22 14.02
C ARG A 394 33.28 0.94 14.86
N HIS A 395 33.65 2.06 15.48
CA HIS A 395 32.76 2.83 16.35
C HIS A 395 31.51 3.35 15.62
N VAL A 396 31.63 3.77 14.35
CA VAL A 396 30.49 4.28 13.57
C VAL A 396 29.47 3.17 13.30
N LYS A 397 29.92 1.92 13.10
CA LYS A 397 29.04 0.75 12.95
C LYS A 397 28.35 0.39 14.26
N GLU A 398 29.08 0.38 15.36
CA GLU A 398 28.56 0.11 16.71
C GLU A 398 27.53 1.18 17.12
N ALA A 399 27.87 2.47 16.96
CA ALA A 399 26.97 3.58 17.21
C ALA A 399 25.72 3.54 16.32
N GLY A 400 25.88 3.26 15.02
CA GLY A 400 24.75 3.13 14.09
C GLY A 400 23.78 2.02 14.50
N ARG A 401 24.30 0.87 14.91
CA ARG A 401 23.49 -0.25 15.43
C ARG A 401 22.74 0.12 16.70
N GLU A 402 23.41 0.77 17.65
CA GLU A 402 22.80 1.16 18.93
C GLU A 402 21.72 2.25 18.76
N ILE A 403 21.94 3.19 17.84
CA ILE A 403 20.92 4.19 17.43
C ILE A 403 19.70 3.47 16.84
N MET A 404 19.92 2.50 15.94
CA MET A 404 18.84 1.75 15.31
C MET A 404 18.02 0.96 16.34
N GLU A 405 18.68 0.25 17.26
CA GLU A 405 18.02 -0.48 18.35
C GLU A 405 17.24 0.46 19.28
N THR A 406 17.74 1.67 19.50
CA THR A 406 17.06 2.71 20.28
C THR A 406 15.77 3.17 19.59
N CYS A 407 15.82 3.45 18.28
CA CYS A 407 14.64 3.82 17.49
C CYS A 407 13.57 2.73 17.52
N VAL A 408 13.96 1.45 17.32
CA VAL A 408 13.01 0.33 17.35
C VAL A 408 12.40 0.15 18.75
N ARG A 409 13.20 0.26 19.82
CA ARG A 409 12.72 0.16 21.21
C ARG A 409 11.71 1.26 21.55
N ALA A 410 11.83 2.44 20.94
CA ALA A 410 10.88 3.54 21.07
C ALA A 410 9.57 3.33 20.27
N GLY A 411 9.38 2.18 19.62
CA GLY A 411 8.20 1.88 18.79
C GLY A 411 8.36 2.29 17.32
N GLY A 412 9.59 2.57 16.89
CA GLY A 412 9.93 2.94 15.52
C GLY A 412 10.18 1.76 14.57
N THR A 413 10.68 2.09 13.38
CA THR A 413 11.14 1.14 12.34
C THR A 413 12.51 1.52 11.82
N ILE A 414 13.18 0.58 11.16
CA ILE A 414 14.59 0.69 10.76
C ILE A 414 14.84 1.52 9.50
N THR A 415 13.78 1.94 8.80
CA THR A 415 13.89 2.79 7.61
C THR A 415 12.55 3.44 7.26
N GLY A 416 12.60 4.73 6.90
CA GLY A 416 11.47 5.48 6.41
C GLY A 416 11.45 5.62 4.88
N GLU A 417 12.61 5.79 4.23
CA GLU A 417 12.64 6.05 2.77
C GLU A 417 13.86 5.52 2.02
N HIS A 418 14.95 5.16 2.71
CA HIS A 418 16.17 4.73 2.02
C HIS A 418 16.15 3.26 1.60
N GLY A 419 15.19 2.48 2.10
CA GLY A 419 15.13 1.04 1.93
C GLY A 419 15.96 0.29 2.97
N VAL A 420 15.84 -1.03 2.94
CA VAL A 420 16.61 -1.95 3.77
C VAL A 420 17.90 -2.34 3.06
N GLY A 421 17.81 -2.69 1.76
CA GLY A 421 18.94 -3.07 0.94
C GLY A 421 19.81 -4.15 1.55
N LEU A 422 21.12 -4.00 1.36
CA LEU A 422 22.13 -4.83 2.00
C LEU A 422 22.42 -4.31 3.41
N ASP A 423 22.53 -2.98 3.57
CA ASP A 423 23.04 -2.31 4.76
C ASP A 423 22.24 -2.62 6.02
N LYS A 424 20.90 -2.63 5.91
CA LYS A 424 20.00 -2.76 7.06
C LYS A 424 19.35 -4.13 7.18
N SER A 425 19.69 -5.07 6.29
CA SER A 425 19.09 -6.42 6.27
C SER A 425 19.27 -7.14 7.61
N GLU A 426 20.41 -6.95 8.29
CA GLU A 426 20.69 -7.53 9.61
C GLU A 426 19.84 -6.92 10.74
N TYR A 427 19.23 -5.75 10.54
CA TYR A 427 18.34 -5.10 11.51
C TYR A 427 16.87 -5.49 11.34
N LEU A 428 16.49 -6.15 10.23
CA LEU A 428 15.10 -6.56 9.99
C LEU A 428 14.50 -7.43 11.12
N PRO A 429 15.26 -8.36 11.76
CA PRO A 429 14.75 -9.14 12.89
C PRO A 429 14.44 -8.32 14.15
N LEU A 430 14.83 -7.04 14.21
CA LEU A 430 14.44 -6.14 15.30
C LEU A 430 12.97 -5.73 15.20
N VAL A 431 12.40 -5.70 13.98
CA VAL A 431 11.03 -5.23 13.71
C VAL A 431 10.07 -6.36 13.33
N PHE A 432 10.58 -7.44 12.73
CA PHE A 432 9.76 -8.57 12.26
C PHE A 432 10.21 -9.90 12.86
N GLY A 433 9.23 -10.73 13.22
CA GLY A 433 9.48 -12.10 13.66
C GLY A 433 9.82 -13.04 12.50
N GLU A 434 10.22 -14.26 12.82
CA GLU A 434 10.57 -15.26 11.80
C GLU A 434 9.39 -15.61 10.88
N ASP A 435 8.17 -15.73 11.43
CA ASP A 435 6.97 -16.01 10.63
C ASP A 435 6.59 -14.85 9.68
N ASP A 436 6.80 -13.61 10.13
CA ASP A 436 6.57 -12.41 9.32
C ASP A 436 7.52 -12.39 8.11
N MET A 437 8.82 -12.57 8.36
CA MET A 437 9.85 -12.64 7.32
C MET A 437 9.64 -13.85 6.41
N ARG A 438 9.17 -14.98 6.93
CA ARG A 438 8.81 -16.16 6.13
C ARG A 438 7.65 -15.85 5.18
N ALA A 439 6.61 -15.16 5.64
CA ALA A 439 5.52 -14.72 4.77
C ALA A 439 6.01 -13.78 3.66
N MET A 440 6.92 -12.85 3.99
CA MET A 440 7.56 -11.96 3.01
C MET A 440 8.36 -12.75 1.94
N LEU A 441 9.14 -13.76 2.34
CA LEU A 441 9.86 -14.64 1.41
C LEU A 441 8.91 -15.46 0.51
N ARG A 442 7.79 -15.95 1.06
CA ARG A 442 6.76 -16.66 0.29
C ARG A 442 6.13 -15.76 -0.77
N VAL A 443 5.82 -14.52 -0.41
CA VAL A 443 5.35 -13.52 -1.39
C VAL A 443 6.42 -13.23 -2.45
N ARG A 444 7.69 -13.08 -2.06
CA ARG A 444 8.79 -12.96 -3.03
C ARG A 444 8.83 -14.13 -4.01
N ALA A 445 8.63 -15.36 -3.55
CA ALA A 445 8.60 -16.57 -4.39
C ALA A 445 7.49 -16.54 -5.47
N ALA A 446 6.40 -15.82 -5.20
CA ALA A 446 5.33 -15.63 -6.17
C ALA A 446 5.80 -14.78 -7.37
N PHE A 447 6.70 -13.81 -7.17
CA PHE A 447 7.25 -12.96 -8.22
C PHE A 447 8.54 -13.55 -8.83
N ASP A 448 9.46 -14.00 -7.97
CA ASP A 448 10.72 -14.63 -8.34
C ASP A 448 10.95 -15.93 -7.53
N PRO A 449 10.55 -17.10 -8.07
CA PRO A 449 10.77 -18.39 -7.41
C PRO A 449 12.25 -18.81 -7.38
N THR A 450 13.14 -18.12 -8.11
CA THR A 450 14.56 -18.49 -8.20
C THR A 450 15.45 -17.79 -7.17
N GLY A 451 14.97 -16.67 -6.60
CA GLY A 451 15.77 -15.82 -5.73
C GLY A 451 17.00 -15.22 -6.43
N LEU A 452 16.92 -14.94 -7.73
CA LEU A 452 18.02 -14.39 -8.54
C LEU A 452 17.74 -12.96 -9.00
N CYS A 453 16.53 -12.43 -8.79
CA CYS A 453 16.23 -11.01 -8.92
C CYS A 453 16.67 -10.30 -7.63
N ASN A 454 17.70 -9.47 -7.77
CA ASN A 454 18.38 -8.71 -6.71
C ASN A 454 18.64 -9.49 -5.40
N PRO A 455 19.44 -10.57 -5.43
CA PRO A 455 19.61 -11.44 -4.27
C PRO A 455 20.39 -10.79 -3.12
N GLY A 456 20.07 -11.20 -1.90
CA GLY A 456 20.75 -10.82 -0.65
C GLY A 456 20.33 -9.47 -0.07
N LYS A 457 19.15 -8.95 -0.47
CA LYS A 457 18.63 -7.65 -0.03
C LYS A 457 17.33 -7.82 0.74
N ILE A 458 17.03 -6.83 1.56
CA ILE A 458 15.84 -6.73 2.42
C ILE A 458 15.86 -7.79 3.53
N ILE A 459 15.65 -9.05 3.18
CA ILE A 459 15.46 -10.13 4.15
C ILE A 459 16.80 -10.83 4.38
N PRO A 460 17.28 -10.92 5.64
CA PRO A 460 18.53 -11.58 5.93
C PRO A 460 18.44 -13.07 5.62
N VAL A 461 19.40 -13.59 4.87
CA VAL A 461 19.47 -15.01 4.52
C VAL A 461 20.41 -15.70 5.51
N LEU A 462 19.91 -16.69 6.26
CA LEU A 462 20.73 -17.46 7.21
C LEU A 462 21.95 -18.07 6.50
N LYS A 463 23.16 -17.86 7.08
CA LYS A 463 24.43 -18.39 6.55
C LYS A 463 24.33 -19.89 6.28
N GLY A 464 24.30 -20.28 5.00
CA GLY A 464 24.34 -21.69 4.54
C GLY A 464 23.20 -22.13 3.63
N CYS A 465 22.08 -21.39 3.58
CA CYS A 465 20.94 -21.68 2.70
C CYS A 465 20.72 -20.51 1.74
N GLY A 466 20.70 -20.74 0.42
CA GLY A 466 20.30 -19.69 -0.53
C GLY A 466 18.82 -19.30 -0.36
N GLU A 467 18.43 -18.12 -0.84
CA GLU A 467 17.06 -17.57 -0.71
C GLU A 467 15.99 -18.54 -1.26
N ALA A 468 16.24 -19.15 -2.42
CA ALA A 468 15.36 -20.19 -2.96
C ALA A 468 15.30 -21.46 -2.09
N ARG A 469 16.39 -21.80 -1.38
CA ARG A 469 16.41 -22.94 -0.44
C ARG A 469 15.67 -22.63 0.85
N ALA A 470 15.62 -21.38 1.31
CA ALA A 470 14.81 -21.00 2.46
C ALA A 470 13.30 -21.28 2.21
N ILE A 471 12.85 -21.10 0.97
CA ILE A 471 11.47 -21.42 0.53
C ILE A 471 11.29 -22.93 0.26
N VAL A 472 12.28 -23.60 -0.33
CA VAL A 472 12.17 -25.02 -0.75
C VAL A 472 12.44 -26.04 0.38
N ALA A 473 13.30 -25.72 1.36
CA ALA A 473 13.64 -26.62 2.46
C ALA A 473 12.40 -27.06 3.26
N GLU A 474 11.36 -26.22 3.31
CA GLU A 474 10.11 -26.49 4.03
C GLU A 474 9.13 -27.36 3.23
N LYS A 475 9.07 -27.25 1.89
CA LYS A 475 8.30 -28.21 1.04
C LYS A 475 8.82 -29.64 1.23
N SER A 476 10.13 -29.78 1.46
CA SER A 476 10.74 -31.06 1.80
C SER A 476 10.37 -31.52 3.22
N LEU A 477 10.35 -30.63 4.22
CA LEU A 477 10.04 -30.97 5.62
C LEU A 477 8.56 -31.30 5.87
N THR A 478 7.62 -30.58 5.23
CA THR A 478 6.17 -30.90 5.31
C THR A 478 5.85 -32.22 4.59
N SER A 479 6.54 -32.54 3.49
CA SER A 479 6.47 -33.88 2.87
C SER A 479 7.15 -34.98 3.70
N SER A 480 8.13 -34.64 4.53
CA SER A 480 8.84 -35.60 5.38
C SER A 480 8.07 -35.91 6.66
N LEU A 481 7.36 -34.94 7.24
CA LEU A 481 6.51 -35.15 8.42
C LEU A 481 5.29 -36.03 8.14
N SER A 482 4.80 -36.07 6.90
CA SER A 482 3.78 -37.05 6.47
C SER A 482 4.35 -38.46 6.25
N SER A 483 5.65 -38.61 6.02
CA SER A 483 6.33 -39.91 5.89
C SER A 483 6.79 -40.53 7.22
N LEU A 484 6.96 -39.70 8.26
CA LEU A 484 7.49 -40.11 9.57
C LEU A 484 6.46 -40.80 10.49
N SER A 485 5.20 -40.93 10.07
CA SER A 485 4.18 -41.73 10.78
C SER A 485 4.26 -43.24 10.49
N SER A 486 5.28 -43.70 9.76
CA SER A 486 5.41 -45.12 9.34
C SER A 486 6.75 -45.80 9.67
N SER A 487 7.45 -45.39 10.72
CA SER A 487 8.61 -46.15 11.22
C SER A 487 8.58 -46.33 12.74
N THR A 488 7.96 -47.43 13.17
CA THR A 488 8.24 -48.02 14.48
C THR A 488 9.40 -49.00 14.33
N SER A 489 10.59 -48.61 14.76
CA SER A 489 11.68 -49.55 15.04
C SER A 489 12.06 -49.43 16.52
N SER A 490 11.70 -50.45 17.29
CA SER A 490 12.11 -50.63 18.68
C SER A 490 13.63 -50.88 18.77
N PRO A 491 14.32 -50.43 19.83
CA PRO A 491 15.73 -50.75 20.05
C PRO A 491 15.86 -52.09 20.77
N SER A 492 16.78 -52.96 20.32
CA SER A 492 17.21 -54.12 21.11
C SER A 492 18.73 -54.27 21.12
N SER A 493 19.27 -54.37 22.34
CA SER A 493 20.66 -54.62 22.74
C SER A 493 21.17 -56.03 22.32
N PRO A 494 22.49 -56.30 22.40
CA PRO A 494 23.11 -57.45 21.75
C PRO A 494 23.22 -58.68 22.66
N SER A 495 23.07 -59.90 22.11
CA SER A 495 23.77 -61.09 22.62
C SER A 495 23.79 -62.27 21.64
N LEU A 496 24.74 -63.16 21.91
CA LEU A 496 25.38 -64.23 21.14
C LEU A 496 24.54 -65.46 20.72
N SER A 497 24.97 -66.02 19.57
CA SER A 497 25.19 -67.45 19.23
C SER A 497 24.06 -68.49 19.14
N THR A 498 23.99 -69.07 17.93
CA THR A 498 23.85 -70.50 17.54
C THR A 498 22.51 -71.25 17.60
N SER A 499 22.26 -71.92 16.46
CA SER A 499 21.50 -73.17 16.22
C SER A 499 19.98 -73.11 15.89
N SER A 500 19.66 -73.58 14.68
CA SER A 500 18.36 -74.07 14.16
C SER A 500 17.95 -75.38 14.89
N PRO A 501 16.71 -75.98 14.77
CA PRO A 501 15.85 -76.03 13.58
C PRO A 501 14.30 -76.07 13.76
N SER A 502 13.60 -75.94 12.62
CA SER A 502 12.33 -76.60 12.21
C SER A 502 11.04 -76.47 13.05
N SER A 503 9.96 -75.99 12.43
CA SER A 503 8.91 -76.86 11.83
C SER A 503 7.62 -76.11 11.41
N SER A 504 7.10 -76.50 10.24
CA SER A 504 5.68 -76.59 9.78
C SER A 504 4.73 -75.38 9.97
N SER A 505 4.32 -74.63 8.94
CA SER A 505 3.49 -74.95 7.74
C SER A 505 1.97 -74.70 7.92
N SER A 506 1.47 -73.65 7.26
CA SER A 506 0.26 -73.62 6.41
C SER A 506 0.15 -72.19 5.83
N SER A 507 0.56 -71.92 4.58
CA SER A 507 -0.17 -72.09 3.31
C SER A 507 -1.64 -71.62 3.36
N THR A 508 -2.19 -70.76 2.50
CA THR A 508 -1.76 -69.97 1.32
C THR A 508 -3.05 -69.28 0.87
N SER A 509 -3.03 -68.00 0.53
CA SER A 509 -3.52 -67.52 -0.77
C SER A 509 -3.29 -66.01 -0.91
N SER A 510 -2.27 -65.70 -1.68
CA SER A 510 -1.95 -64.43 -2.31
C SER A 510 -2.98 -64.05 -3.37
N SER A 511 -3.32 -62.76 -3.48
CA SER A 511 -3.32 -62.09 -4.78
C SER A 511 -3.19 -60.56 -4.63
N SER A 512 -1.96 -60.10 -4.86
CA SER A 512 -1.59 -58.91 -5.63
C SER A 512 -2.37 -57.60 -5.42
N SER A 513 -1.78 -56.69 -4.64
CA SER A 513 -1.93 -55.24 -4.84
C SER A 513 -0.62 -54.67 -5.40
N GLN A 514 -0.63 -54.31 -6.68
CA GLN A 514 0.37 -53.40 -7.26
C GLN A 514 0.07 -51.94 -6.85
N PRO A 515 1.07 -51.05 -6.88
CA PRO A 515 1.06 -49.82 -6.09
C PRO A 515 0.30 -48.68 -6.79
N PHE A 516 -0.60 -48.03 -6.05
CA PHE A 516 -1.14 -46.73 -6.43
C PHE A 516 -0.16 -45.63 -6.03
N TYR A 517 0.50 -45.02 -7.04
CA TYR A 517 0.98 -43.65 -6.92
C TYR A 517 -0.17 -42.69 -7.32
N ALA A 518 -0.16 -41.52 -6.68
CA ALA A 518 -1.12 -40.40 -6.82
C ALA A 518 -2.48 -40.62 -6.13
N GLY A 519 -2.60 -40.11 -4.90
CA GLY A 519 -3.87 -40.00 -4.19
C GLY A 519 -3.80 -38.89 -3.15
N THR A 520 -4.41 -37.74 -3.46
CA THR A 520 -5.02 -36.87 -2.46
C THR A 520 -5.82 -37.74 -1.49
N SER A 521 -5.61 -37.64 -0.18
CA SER A 521 -6.53 -38.25 0.78
C SER A 521 -7.97 -37.92 0.38
N PRO A 522 -8.89 -38.89 0.32
CA PRO A 522 -10.25 -38.63 -0.11
C PRO A 522 -10.84 -37.56 0.83
N ARG A 523 -11.37 -36.48 0.25
CA ARG A 523 -12.08 -35.44 1.00
C ARG A 523 -13.17 -36.13 1.81
N VAL A 524 -13.01 -36.16 3.14
CA VAL A 524 -14.13 -36.48 4.02
C VAL A 524 -15.18 -35.41 3.76
N ALA A 525 -16.39 -35.81 3.37
CA ALA A 525 -17.48 -34.87 3.19
C ALA A 525 -17.66 -34.05 4.47
N PHE A 526 -17.86 -32.74 4.35
CA PHE A 526 -18.07 -31.88 5.52
C PHE A 526 -19.27 -32.39 6.32
N ASP A 527 -19.03 -32.77 7.58
CA ASP A 527 -20.05 -33.21 8.53
C ASP A 527 -20.32 -32.07 9.53
N PRO A 528 -21.44 -31.33 9.37
CA PRO A 528 -21.75 -30.19 10.23
C PRO A 528 -21.92 -30.56 11.70
N GLU A 529 -22.39 -31.76 12.04
CA GLU A 529 -22.62 -32.17 13.43
C GLU A 529 -21.31 -32.51 14.14
N ARG A 530 -20.38 -33.17 13.43
CA ARG A 530 -19.02 -33.37 13.92
C ARG A 530 -18.31 -32.03 14.04
N ALA A 531 -18.38 -31.18 13.03
CA ALA A 531 -17.75 -29.86 13.04
C ALA A 531 -18.26 -29.01 14.21
N ARG A 532 -19.58 -28.95 14.42
CA ARG A 532 -20.22 -28.24 15.54
C ARG A 532 -19.68 -28.69 16.89
N ARG A 533 -19.62 -30.01 17.16
CA ARG A 533 -19.09 -30.54 18.42
C ARG A 533 -17.61 -30.21 18.62
N THR A 534 -16.80 -30.25 17.57
CA THR A 534 -15.37 -29.92 17.66
C THR A 534 -15.19 -28.43 17.94
N LEU A 535 -15.88 -27.56 17.20
CA LEU A 535 -15.75 -26.10 17.30
C LEU A 535 -16.35 -25.56 18.61
N ALA A 536 -17.43 -26.14 19.11
CA ALA A 536 -18.03 -25.77 20.39
C ALA A 536 -17.08 -25.97 21.58
N ARG A 537 -16.12 -26.91 21.48
CA ARG A 537 -15.06 -27.08 22.50
C ARG A 537 -14.04 -25.94 22.52
N VAL A 538 -13.94 -25.20 21.42
CA VAL A 538 -13.01 -24.07 21.27
C VAL A 538 -13.71 -22.77 21.65
N VAL A 539 -14.87 -22.49 21.05
CA VAL A 539 -15.53 -21.19 21.17
C VAL A 539 -16.79 -21.17 22.04
N GLY A 540 -17.28 -22.31 22.52
CA GLY A 540 -18.59 -22.43 23.17
C GLY A 540 -19.72 -22.77 22.19
N GLU A 541 -20.76 -23.48 22.67
CA GLU A 541 -21.86 -23.97 21.83
C GLU A 541 -22.74 -22.84 21.29
N GLU A 542 -22.96 -21.81 22.10
CA GLU A 542 -23.71 -20.59 21.79
C GLU A 542 -23.04 -19.73 20.69
N HIS A 543 -21.78 -20.04 20.36
CA HIS A 543 -20.97 -19.32 19.39
C HIS A 543 -20.75 -20.10 18.09
N VAL A 544 -21.47 -21.22 17.92
CA VAL A 544 -21.54 -22.00 16.68
C VAL A 544 -23.00 -22.08 16.19
N SER A 545 -23.27 -21.64 14.97
CA SER A 545 -24.63 -21.60 14.40
C SER A 545 -24.66 -22.08 12.94
N ASP A 546 -25.83 -22.44 12.43
CA ASP A 546 -25.97 -22.70 10.98
C ASP A 546 -25.84 -21.38 10.22
N ALA A 547 -25.20 -21.38 9.04
CA ALA A 547 -25.03 -20.20 8.21
C ALA A 547 -26.30 -19.76 7.42
N ARG A 548 -27.51 -20.14 7.87
CA ARG A 548 -28.78 -19.91 7.14
C ARG A 548 -28.98 -18.43 6.82
N GLY A 549 -29.37 -18.13 5.58
CA GLY A 549 -29.67 -16.77 5.11
C GLY A 549 -28.45 -15.89 4.85
N THR A 550 -27.22 -16.43 4.99
CA THR A 550 -25.97 -15.70 4.68
C THR A 550 -25.46 -15.98 3.25
N PHE A 551 -26.07 -16.93 2.56
CA PHE A 551 -25.77 -17.38 1.20
C PHE A 551 -27.08 -17.79 0.50
N GLU A 552 -27.19 -17.57 -0.82
CA GLU A 552 -27.92 -18.50 -1.70
C GLU A 552 -27.04 -19.73 -1.92
N THR A 553 -26.96 -20.60 -0.90
CA THR A 553 -26.50 -21.96 -1.14
C THR A 553 -27.57 -22.64 -1.98
N GLY A 554 -27.23 -23.14 -3.17
CA GLY A 554 -28.10 -24.13 -3.82
C GLY A 554 -28.48 -25.20 -2.80
N ASP A 555 -29.72 -25.69 -2.87
CA ASP A 555 -30.58 -26.28 -1.82
C ASP A 555 -30.00 -27.28 -0.77
N ASP A 556 -28.70 -27.57 -0.71
CA ASP A 556 -28.11 -28.62 0.16
C ASP A 556 -26.80 -28.29 0.92
N ALA A 557 -26.22 -27.08 0.88
CA ALA A 557 -24.94 -26.80 1.59
C ALA A 557 -25.11 -26.27 3.03
N ARG A 558 -24.92 -27.16 4.03
CA ARG A 558 -24.97 -26.83 5.48
C ARG A 558 -23.65 -26.26 6.02
N ALA A 559 -23.29 -25.03 5.66
CA ALA A 559 -22.14 -24.35 6.26
C ALA A 559 -22.42 -23.91 7.72
N LEU A 560 -21.38 -23.83 8.56
CA LEU A 560 -21.48 -23.31 9.93
C LEU A 560 -20.88 -21.91 10.07
N THR A 561 -21.43 -21.10 10.98
CA THR A 561 -20.82 -19.85 11.45
C THR A 561 -20.22 -20.05 12.83
N VAL A 562 -18.97 -19.61 13.01
CA VAL A 562 -18.21 -19.66 14.25
C VAL A 562 -17.76 -18.25 14.61
N ASN A 563 -17.91 -17.83 15.87
CA ASN A 563 -17.58 -16.46 16.30
C ASN A 563 -16.62 -16.46 17.50
N PRO A 564 -15.30 -16.62 17.28
CA PRO A 564 -14.31 -16.58 18.35
C PRO A 564 -14.26 -15.23 19.11
N SER A 565 -14.00 -15.28 20.42
CA SER A 565 -13.81 -14.10 21.27
C SER A 565 -12.38 -13.59 21.34
N SER A 566 -11.41 -14.39 20.93
CA SER A 566 -9.98 -14.12 21.10
C SER A 566 -9.17 -14.53 19.87
N VAL A 567 -7.93 -14.03 19.79
CA VAL A 567 -6.98 -14.42 18.75
C VAL A 567 -6.65 -15.91 18.87
N GLU A 568 -6.50 -16.41 20.09
CA GLU A 568 -6.18 -17.80 20.41
C GLU A 568 -7.28 -18.74 19.92
N GLU A 569 -8.55 -18.43 20.22
CA GLU A 569 -9.69 -19.19 19.72
C GLU A 569 -9.75 -19.17 18.19
N ALA A 570 -9.54 -18.00 17.56
CA ALA A 570 -9.55 -17.88 16.11
C ALA A 570 -8.44 -18.75 15.46
N CYS A 571 -7.24 -18.72 16.02
CA CYS A 571 -6.12 -19.55 15.54
C CYS A 571 -6.41 -21.05 15.70
N GLU A 572 -7.02 -21.45 16.82
CA GLU A 572 -7.37 -22.85 17.05
C GLU A 572 -8.47 -23.33 16.09
N VAL A 573 -9.49 -22.51 15.84
CA VAL A 573 -10.51 -22.80 14.80
C VAL A 573 -9.86 -23.01 13.44
N LEU A 574 -8.87 -22.18 13.06
CA LEU A 574 -8.16 -22.31 11.78
C LEU A 574 -7.30 -23.57 11.71
N LYS A 575 -6.60 -23.93 12.79
CA LYS A 575 -5.83 -25.19 12.86
C LYS A 575 -6.73 -26.40 12.66
N VAL A 576 -7.87 -26.44 13.35
CA VAL A 576 -8.85 -27.52 13.20
C VAL A 576 -9.37 -27.57 11.77
N ALA A 577 -9.75 -26.42 11.20
CA ALA A 577 -10.25 -26.35 9.84
C ALA A 577 -9.22 -26.85 8.81
N THR A 578 -7.96 -26.44 8.94
CA THR A 578 -6.88 -26.87 8.04
C THR A 578 -6.56 -28.35 8.21
N HIS A 579 -6.51 -28.86 9.44
CA HIS A 579 -6.32 -30.29 9.72
C HIS A 579 -7.41 -31.16 9.07
N GLU A 580 -8.67 -30.71 9.12
CA GLU A 580 -9.81 -31.43 8.55
C GLU A 580 -10.07 -31.08 7.07
N GLY A 581 -9.34 -30.12 6.49
CA GLY A 581 -9.49 -29.67 5.11
C GLY A 581 -10.73 -28.81 4.82
N TRP A 582 -11.36 -28.25 5.86
CA TRP A 582 -12.56 -27.42 5.76
C TRP A 582 -12.26 -26.05 5.13
N LYS A 583 -13.16 -25.59 4.26
CA LYS A 583 -13.04 -24.30 3.58
C LYS A 583 -13.60 -23.18 4.44
N VAL A 584 -12.77 -22.18 4.70
CA VAL A 584 -13.05 -21.10 5.64
C VAL A 584 -13.28 -19.80 4.88
N VAL A 585 -14.36 -19.09 5.17
CA VAL A 585 -14.57 -17.70 4.74
C VAL A 585 -14.49 -16.78 5.95
N PRO A 586 -13.44 -15.94 6.04
CA PRO A 586 -13.36 -14.86 7.02
C PRO A 586 -14.51 -13.86 6.84
N ALA A 587 -15.10 -13.41 7.94
CA ALA A 587 -16.17 -12.43 7.93
C ALA A 587 -16.08 -11.44 9.09
N GLY A 588 -16.40 -10.18 8.81
CA GLY A 588 -16.75 -9.20 9.85
C GLY A 588 -18.25 -9.26 10.17
N ALA A 589 -18.94 -8.13 10.09
CA ALA A 589 -20.41 -8.03 10.20
C ALA A 589 -21.19 -8.50 8.94
N CYS A 590 -20.53 -9.23 8.02
CA CYS A 590 -21.10 -9.75 6.78
C CYS A 590 -21.68 -8.69 5.80
N THR A 591 -21.30 -7.42 5.90
CA THR A 591 -21.86 -6.33 5.05
C THR A 591 -21.43 -6.37 3.58
N GLY A 592 -20.30 -7.01 3.28
CA GLY A 592 -19.78 -7.20 1.90
C GLY A 592 -19.62 -8.67 1.51
N PHE A 593 -20.38 -9.56 2.17
CA PHE A 593 -20.15 -11.00 2.11
C PHE A 593 -20.56 -11.63 0.76
N ASP A 594 -21.56 -11.04 0.10
CA ASP A 594 -22.14 -11.51 -1.16
C ASP A 594 -21.20 -11.41 -2.37
N ALA A 595 -20.06 -10.71 -2.24
CA ALA A 595 -19.14 -10.52 -3.35
C ALA A 595 -18.42 -11.84 -3.75
N GLY A 596 -18.58 -12.22 -5.02
CA GLY A 596 -18.05 -13.46 -5.60
C GLY A 596 -18.95 -14.70 -5.39
N ASP A 597 -18.41 -15.87 -5.74
CA ASP A 597 -19.05 -17.19 -5.59
C ASP A 597 -18.22 -18.05 -4.62
N ALA A 598 -18.06 -17.57 -3.39
CA ALA A 598 -17.25 -18.25 -2.39
C ALA A 598 -17.96 -19.51 -1.87
N ARG A 599 -17.24 -20.64 -1.82
CA ARG A 599 -17.72 -21.86 -1.14
C ARG A 599 -17.17 -21.90 0.27
N ALA A 600 -18.05 -22.16 1.24
CA ALA A 600 -17.68 -22.21 2.65
C ALA A 600 -18.21 -23.49 3.30
N ASP A 601 -17.35 -24.16 4.06
CA ASP A 601 -17.77 -25.10 5.09
C ASP A 601 -17.96 -24.34 6.41
N LEU A 602 -17.08 -23.38 6.68
CA LEU A 602 -17.08 -22.52 7.87
C LEU A 602 -17.03 -21.03 7.51
N ILE A 603 -17.82 -20.22 8.21
CA ILE A 603 -17.71 -18.76 8.28
C ILE A 603 -17.11 -18.40 9.63
N VAL A 604 -15.93 -17.79 9.66
CA VAL A 604 -15.29 -17.34 10.90
C VAL A 604 -15.51 -15.84 11.07
N LYS A 605 -16.37 -15.47 12.02
CA LYS A 605 -16.71 -14.07 12.33
C LYS A 605 -15.74 -13.46 13.32
N THR A 606 -15.32 -12.22 13.08
CA THR A 606 -14.44 -11.46 13.99
C THR A 606 -15.20 -10.53 14.93
N THR A 607 -16.54 -10.48 14.89
CA THR A 607 -17.33 -9.47 15.60
C THR A 607 -17.20 -9.52 17.13
N ARG A 608 -16.82 -10.67 17.71
CA ARG A 608 -16.48 -10.79 19.14
C ARG A 608 -15.01 -10.51 19.47
N ILE A 609 -14.14 -10.44 18.47
CA ILE A 609 -12.75 -9.97 18.61
C ILE A 609 -12.78 -8.45 18.57
N ALA A 610 -13.22 -7.84 19.66
CA ALA A 610 -13.29 -6.40 19.85
C ALA A 610 -12.59 -6.03 21.16
N ARG A 611 -11.62 -5.12 21.10
CA ARG A 611 -10.93 -4.56 22.27
C ARG A 611 -10.97 -3.03 22.22
N ALA A 612 -10.60 -2.39 23.32
CA ALA A 612 -10.47 -0.93 23.37
C ALA A 612 -9.52 -0.43 22.28
N VAL A 613 -9.85 0.70 21.66
CA VAL A 613 -9.00 1.33 20.65
C VAL A 613 -7.75 1.89 21.34
N GLU A 614 -6.57 1.43 20.93
CA GLU A 614 -5.30 2.06 21.32
C GLU A 614 -5.10 3.31 20.46
N HIS A 615 -5.16 4.49 21.05
CA HIS A 615 -5.09 5.77 20.32
C HIS A 615 -3.92 6.62 20.82
N GLU A 616 -3.06 7.05 19.90
CA GLU A 616 -2.00 8.02 20.16
C GLU A 616 -2.25 9.30 19.35
N PRO A 617 -2.93 10.31 19.95
CA PRO A 617 -3.34 11.51 19.24
C PRO A 617 -2.19 12.33 18.66
N ALA A 618 -1.03 12.40 19.35
CA ALA A 618 0.13 13.15 18.86
C ALA A 618 0.72 12.53 17.58
N ASP A 619 0.52 11.22 17.42
CA ASP A 619 1.00 10.45 16.28
C ASP A 619 -0.03 10.28 15.17
N LEU A 620 -1.27 10.77 15.35
CA LEU A 620 -2.37 10.55 14.40
C LEU A 620 -2.49 9.06 14.06
N VAL A 621 -2.33 8.19 15.04
CA VAL A 621 -2.34 6.73 14.85
C VAL A 621 -3.26 6.10 15.86
N ALA A 622 -4.06 5.14 15.41
CA ALA A 622 -4.84 4.29 16.29
C ALA A 622 -4.86 2.83 15.81
N THR A 623 -4.91 1.91 16.77
CA THR A 623 -4.96 0.47 16.54
C THR A 623 -6.24 -0.10 17.15
N ALA A 624 -6.91 -0.97 16.40
CA ALA A 624 -8.14 -1.62 16.85
C ALA A 624 -8.29 -3.03 16.26
N CYS A 625 -9.01 -3.90 16.97
CA CYS A 625 -9.32 -5.22 16.46
C CYS A 625 -10.22 -5.16 15.21
N ALA A 626 -10.10 -6.18 14.37
CA ALA A 626 -10.83 -6.32 13.13
C ALA A 626 -12.37 -6.34 13.31
N GLY A 627 -12.86 -6.75 14.49
CA GLY A 627 -14.28 -6.79 14.83
C GLY A 627 -14.90 -5.44 15.18
N THR A 628 -14.10 -4.43 15.53
CA THR A 628 -14.59 -3.09 15.87
C THR A 628 -15.29 -2.45 14.66
N THR A 629 -16.45 -1.81 14.86
CA THR A 629 -17.14 -1.11 13.76
C THR A 629 -16.43 0.21 13.44
N LEU A 630 -16.53 0.65 12.18
CA LEU A 630 -15.98 1.94 11.77
C LEU A 630 -16.62 3.11 12.54
N SER A 631 -17.92 3.02 12.82
CA SER A 631 -18.65 4.00 13.64
C SER A 631 -18.11 4.08 15.08
N ASP A 632 -17.92 2.93 15.74
CA ASP A 632 -17.38 2.88 17.10
C ASP A 632 -15.93 3.41 17.14
N PHE A 633 -15.13 3.05 16.15
CA PHE A 633 -13.75 3.53 16.03
C PHE A 633 -13.71 5.06 15.90
N ASN A 634 -14.46 5.63 14.95
CA ASN A 634 -14.52 7.07 14.72
C ASN A 634 -15.11 7.84 15.90
N ARG A 635 -16.04 7.24 16.66
CA ARG A 635 -16.55 7.83 17.90
C ARG A 635 -15.46 7.93 18.97
N GLU A 636 -14.59 6.93 19.09
CA GLU A 636 -13.51 6.93 20.08
C GLU A 636 -12.42 7.94 19.72
N VAL A 637 -11.84 7.84 18.51
CA VAL A 637 -10.77 8.77 18.08
C VAL A 637 -11.28 10.21 17.91
N GLY A 638 -12.58 10.38 17.68
CA GLY A 638 -13.27 11.67 17.60
C GLY A 638 -13.17 12.50 18.87
N ARG A 639 -12.92 11.88 20.04
CA ARG A 639 -12.69 12.60 21.31
C ARG A 639 -11.45 13.50 21.27
N ALA A 640 -10.47 13.18 20.42
CA ALA A 640 -9.29 14.00 20.20
C ALA A 640 -9.40 14.88 18.94
N GLY A 641 -10.60 15.03 18.35
CA GLY A 641 -10.79 15.77 17.11
C GLY A 641 -10.18 15.09 15.89
N GLN A 642 -10.11 13.76 15.88
CA GLN A 642 -9.53 12.95 14.81
C GLN A 642 -10.53 11.96 14.25
N TRP A 643 -10.27 11.44 13.07
CA TRP A 643 -11.13 10.44 12.42
C TRP A 643 -10.37 9.65 11.35
N LEU A 644 -10.94 8.51 10.98
CA LEU A 644 -10.59 7.73 9.81
C LEU A 644 -11.61 8.08 8.70
N PRO A 645 -11.20 8.85 7.67
CA PRO A 645 -12.10 9.38 6.64
C PRO A 645 -12.42 8.32 5.57
N LEU A 646 -13.06 7.23 5.99
CA LEU A 646 -13.56 6.17 5.12
C LEU A 646 -15.08 6.14 5.17
N ASP A 647 -15.70 5.82 4.04
CA ASP A 647 -17.15 5.77 3.88
C ASP A 647 -17.59 4.52 3.08
N PRO A 648 -17.23 3.32 3.54
CA PRO A 648 -17.64 2.09 2.88
C PRO A 648 -19.16 1.95 2.86
N PRO A 649 -19.73 1.16 1.93
CA PRO A 649 -21.13 0.78 1.98
C PRO A 649 -21.50 0.19 3.34
N ASP A 650 -22.60 0.66 3.92
CA ASP A 650 -23.06 0.29 5.28
C ASP A 650 -22.03 0.58 6.38
N GLY A 651 -21.37 1.75 6.31
CA GLY A 651 -20.30 2.15 7.22
C GLY A 651 -20.68 2.11 8.70
N ALA A 652 -21.97 2.25 9.04
CA ALA A 652 -22.45 2.14 10.41
C ALA A 652 -22.25 0.73 11.00
N ARG A 653 -22.46 -0.31 10.21
CA ARG A 653 -22.31 -1.72 10.63
C ARG A 653 -20.98 -2.33 10.21
N ALA A 654 -20.30 -1.76 9.21
CA ALA A 654 -19.06 -2.30 8.68
C ALA A 654 -17.97 -2.33 9.75
N THR A 655 -17.41 -3.52 9.96
CA THR A 655 -16.24 -3.74 10.83
C THR A 655 -14.95 -3.32 10.13
N LEU A 656 -13.96 -2.81 10.85
CA LEU A 656 -12.66 -2.39 10.30
C LEU A 656 -11.99 -3.51 9.47
N GLY A 657 -12.02 -4.76 9.94
CA GLY A 657 -11.47 -5.90 9.21
C GLY A 657 -12.22 -6.19 7.91
N GLY A 658 -13.54 -6.06 7.92
CA GLY A 658 -14.38 -6.18 6.72
C GLY A 658 -14.13 -5.07 5.70
N VAL A 659 -13.95 -3.82 6.15
CA VAL A 659 -13.61 -2.67 5.30
C VAL A 659 -12.25 -2.86 4.65
N ALA A 660 -11.25 -3.26 5.42
CA ALA A 660 -9.92 -3.56 4.90
C ALA A 660 -9.94 -4.76 3.94
N ALA A 661 -10.51 -5.89 4.34
CA ALA A 661 -10.52 -7.11 3.53
C ALA A 661 -11.23 -6.91 2.18
N THR A 662 -12.30 -6.14 2.12
CA THR A 662 -13.00 -5.84 0.86
C THR A 662 -12.38 -4.67 0.09
N GLY A 663 -11.56 -3.83 0.76
CA GLY A 663 -11.07 -2.58 0.19
C GLY A 663 -12.20 -1.62 -0.19
N ALA A 664 -13.36 -1.74 0.46
CA ALA A 664 -14.57 -1.01 0.11
C ALA A 664 -14.41 0.50 0.28
N CYS A 665 -14.87 1.23 -0.73
CA CYS A 665 -14.77 2.67 -0.84
C CYS A 665 -16.13 3.32 -1.16
N GLY A 666 -16.34 4.54 -0.67
CA GLY A 666 -17.46 5.40 -1.04
C GLY A 666 -17.00 6.74 -1.64
N ALA A 667 -17.92 7.69 -1.67
CA ALA A 667 -17.77 9.01 -2.29
C ALA A 667 -16.54 9.81 -1.84
N GLN A 668 -16.17 9.69 -0.58
CA GLN A 668 -15.06 10.40 0.02
C GLN A 668 -13.68 9.90 -0.44
N THR A 669 -13.64 8.79 -1.19
CA THR A 669 -12.42 8.30 -1.83
C THR A 669 -11.82 9.31 -2.80
N HIS A 670 -12.63 10.22 -3.36
CA HIS A 670 -12.13 11.30 -4.20
C HIS A 670 -11.14 12.22 -3.47
N GLY A 671 -11.53 12.76 -2.31
CA GLY A 671 -10.70 13.70 -1.55
C GLY A 671 -9.70 13.04 -0.60
N TYR A 672 -10.03 11.85 -0.07
CA TYR A 672 -9.24 11.19 0.98
C TYR A 672 -8.52 9.92 0.52
N GLY A 673 -8.97 9.29 -0.57
CA GLY A 673 -8.39 8.06 -1.08
C GLY A 673 -8.97 6.78 -0.45
N PRO A 674 -8.53 5.60 -0.93
CA PRO A 674 -9.10 4.30 -0.54
C PRO A 674 -8.58 3.80 0.81
N PRO A 675 -9.21 2.77 1.44
CA PRO A 675 -8.78 2.21 2.72
C PRO A 675 -7.29 1.83 2.81
N ARG A 676 -6.70 1.33 1.72
CA ARG A 676 -5.28 0.96 1.65
C ARG A 676 -4.29 2.11 1.88
N ALA A 677 -4.73 3.36 1.74
CA ALA A 677 -3.90 4.55 2.01
C ALA A 677 -3.79 4.85 3.52
N TYR A 678 -4.65 4.23 4.33
CA TYR A 678 -4.76 4.50 5.76
C TYR A 678 -4.21 3.39 6.65
N VAL A 679 -4.11 2.16 6.15
CA VAL A 679 -3.58 1.01 6.91
C VAL A 679 -2.06 1.09 6.97
N LEU A 680 -1.51 1.21 8.18
CA LEU A 680 -0.06 1.23 8.45
C LEU A 680 0.48 -0.15 8.80
N GLY A 681 -0.33 -0.95 9.50
CA GLY A 681 0.03 -2.27 9.98
C GLY A 681 -1.19 -3.13 10.28
N MET A 682 -0.99 -4.44 10.35
CA MET A 682 -2.03 -5.39 10.77
C MET A 682 -1.42 -6.68 11.33
N SER A 683 -2.23 -7.41 12.10
CA SER A 683 -1.97 -8.82 12.40
C SER A 683 -2.98 -9.71 11.69
N VAL A 684 -2.49 -10.84 11.18
CA VAL A 684 -3.27 -11.75 10.34
C VAL A 684 -2.99 -13.19 10.76
N ALA A 685 -4.04 -13.98 10.96
CA ALA A 685 -3.93 -15.42 11.13
C ALA A 685 -3.89 -16.11 9.75
N LEU A 686 -2.84 -16.92 9.52
CA LEU A 686 -2.70 -17.78 8.36
C LEU A 686 -3.50 -19.07 8.53
N ALA A 687 -3.60 -19.88 7.47
CA ALA A 687 -4.46 -21.06 7.45
C ALA A 687 -4.06 -22.09 8.52
N ASP A 688 -2.75 -22.22 8.78
CA ASP A 688 -2.19 -23.09 9.81
C ASP A 688 -2.31 -22.53 11.24
N GLY A 689 -2.97 -21.39 11.42
CA GLY A 689 -3.17 -20.73 12.70
C GLY A 689 -1.94 -19.98 13.23
N ARG A 690 -0.87 -19.82 12.45
CA ARG A 690 0.20 -18.87 12.79
C ARG A 690 -0.29 -17.44 12.60
N VAL A 691 0.16 -16.54 13.48
CA VAL A 691 -0.14 -15.11 13.39
C VAL A 691 1.09 -14.39 12.87
N ILE A 692 0.93 -13.66 11.78
CA ILE A 692 1.95 -12.75 11.26
C ILE A 692 1.59 -11.30 11.55
N ARG A 693 2.61 -10.46 11.69
CA ARG A 693 2.53 -9.01 11.73
C ARG A 693 3.14 -8.44 10.47
N VAL A 694 2.44 -7.48 9.88
CA VAL A 694 2.87 -6.82 8.65
C VAL A 694 2.70 -5.31 8.79
N GLY A 695 3.56 -4.55 8.13
CA GLY A 695 3.62 -3.09 8.28
C GLY A 695 4.19 -2.65 9.64
N SER A 696 3.85 -1.44 10.09
CA SER A 696 4.30 -0.90 11.37
C SER A 696 3.27 0.05 11.98
N ARG A 697 3.59 0.64 13.15
CA ARG A 697 2.75 1.65 13.81
C ARG A 697 3.12 3.09 13.46
N VAL A 698 4.14 3.29 12.64
CA VAL A 698 4.59 4.63 12.23
C VAL A 698 4.11 4.94 10.81
N VAL A 699 3.90 6.23 10.53
CA VAL A 699 3.31 6.70 9.26
C VAL A 699 4.17 6.34 8.06
N LYS A 700 5.49 6.41 8.23
CA LYS A 700 6.47 6.16 7.17
C LYS A 700 7.23 4.87 7.49
N ASN A 701 7.20 3.92 6.57
CA ASN A 701 7.86 2.62 6.75
C ASN A 701 8.16 1.99 5.39
N VAL A 702 9.43 1.65 5.16
CA VAL A 702 9.86 0.87 4.00
C VAL A 702 10.65 -0.37 4.43
N ALA A 703 10.48 -0.81 5.68
CA ALA A 703 11.11 -2.04 6.18
C ALA A 703 10.33 -3.27 5.71
N GLY A 704 11.02 -4.19 5.02
CA GLY A 704 10.40 -5.39 4.47
C GLY A 704 9.47 -5.08 3.29
N TYR A 705 8.62 -6.05 2.92
CA TYR A 705 7.58 -5.83 1.91
C TYR A 705 6.29 -5.32 2.56
N ASP A 706 5.59 -4.41 1.90
CA ASP A 706 4.29 -3.91 2.35
C ASP A 706 3.17 -4.94 2.09
N LEU A 707 3.12 -5.96 2.94
CA LEU A 707 2.11 -7.01 2.85
C LEU A 707 0.71 -6.52 3.26
N CYS A 708 0.57 -5.38 3.94
CA CYS A 708 -0.74 -4.77 4.22
C CYS A 708 -1.52 -4.56 2.92
N LYS A 709 -0.83 -4.15 1.86
CA LYS A 709 -1.38 -3.94 0.51
C LYS A 709 -1.99 -5.23 -0.07
N LEU A 710 -1.41 -6.40 0.20
CA LEU A 710 -1.97 -7.67 -0.26
C LEU A 710 -3.25 -8.06 0.48
N PHE A 711 -3.30 -7.87 1.80
CA PHE A 711 -4.45 -8.24 2.62
C PHE A 711 -5.64 -7.29 2.42
N VAL A 712 -5.40 -6.02 2.13
CA VAL A 712 -6.45 -5.07 1.77
C VAL A 712 -7.02 -5.39 0.38
N GLY A 713 -8.32 -5.59 0.28
CA GLY A 713 -8.96 -6.06 -0.96
C GLY A 713 -8.76 -7.55 -1.26
N SER A 714 -8.19 -8.33 -0.32
CA SER A 714 -8.03 -9.78 -0.48
C SER A 714 -9.32 -10.59 -0.36
N HIS A 715 -10.41 -9.97 0.10
CA HIS A 715 -11.67 -10.62 0.46
C HIS A 715 -11.45 -11.88 1.33
N GLY A 716 -10.50 -11.83 2.27
CA GLY A 716 -10.22 -12.95 3.17
C GLY A 716 -9.71 -14.21 2.47
N THR A 717 -9.09 -14.08 1.30
CA THR A 717 -8.46 -15.20 0.59
C THR A 717 -7.02 -15.46 1.05
N LEU A 718 -6.36 -14.52 1.72
CA LEU A 718 -4.96 -14.69 2.15
C LEU A 718 -4.80 -14.98 3.65
N GLY A 719 -5.83 -14.70 4.44
CA GLY A 719 -5.80 -14.86 5.89
C GLY A 719 -6.99 -14.20 6.58
N LEU A 720 -7.09 -14.42 7.89
CA LEU A 720 -8.06 -13.78 8.77
C LEU A 720 -7.42 -12.55 9.43
N ILE A 721 -7.87 -11.34 9.08
CA ILE A 721 -7.38 -10.10 9.70
C ILE A 721 -7.90 -10.05 11.15
N LEU A 722 -7.00 -9.84 12.11
CA LEU A 722 -7.30 -9.83 13.55
C LEU A 722 -7.27 -8.43 14.15
N GLU A 723 -6.35 -7.60 13.68
CA GLU A 723 -6.11 -6.23 14.17
C GLU A 723 -5.53 -5.36 13.07
N LEU A 724 -5.86 -4.07 13.09
CA LEU A 724 -5.32 -3.07 12.17
C LEU A 724 -4.85 -1.83 12.92
N THR A 725 -3.76 -1.24 12.42
CA THR A 725 -3.26 0.08 12.79
C THR A 725 -3.49 1.04 11.63
N PHE A 726 -4.07 2.20 11.93
CA PHE A 726 -4.42 3.22 10.94
C PHE A 726 -3.68 4.53 11.20
N LYS A 727 -3.31 5.21 10.12
CA LYS A 727 -3.08 6.66 10.11
C LYS A 727 -4.45 7.35 10.15
N LEU A 728 -4.55 8.41 10.94
CA LEU A 728 -5.74 9.22 11.12
C LEU A 728 -5.58 10.58 10.44
N ARG A 729 -6.67 11.33 10.33
CA ARG A 729 -6.68 12.73 9.94
C ARG A 729 -7.31 13.58 11.05
N PRO A 730 -6.94 14.87 11.16
CA PRO A 730 -7.75 15.83 11.89
C PRO A 730 -9.18 15.88 11.32
N ARG A 731 -10.17 16.01 12.19
CA ARG A 731 -11.57 16.19 11.80
C ARG A 731 -11.74 17.62 11.26
N PRO A 732 -12.37 17.81 10.08
CA PRO A 732 -12.66 19.14 9.58
C PRO A 732 -13.54 19.90 10.56
N THR A 733 -13.30 21.20 10.72
CA THR A 733 -14.10 22.08 11.59
C THR A 733 -15.44 22.42 10.97
N HIS A 734 -15.52 22.42 9.65
CA HIS A 734 -16.74 22.67 8.90
C HIS A 734 -16.81 21.77 7.67
N THR A 735 -18.02 21.32 7.34
CA THR A 735 -18.34 20.56 6.13
C THR A 735 -19.64 21.10 5.57
N ALA A 736 -19.72 21.25 4.26
CA ALA A 736 -20.94 21.64 3.57
C ALA A 736 -21.00 21.00 2.20
N THR A 737 -22.21 20.80 1.69
CA THR A 737 -22.44 20.17 0.38
C THR A 737 -23.19 21.11 -0.54
N PHE A 738 -22.58 21.40 -1.69
CA PHE A 738 -23.23 22.03 -2.83
C PHE A 738 -24.10 20.99 -3.56
N VAL A 739 -25.36 21.33 -3.81
CA VAL A 739 -26.34 20.45 -4.47
C VAL A 739 -26.89 21.16 -5.70
N MET A 740 -26.80 20.50 -6.85
CA MET A 740 -27.39 20.97 -8.11
C MET A 740 -28.30 19.90 -8.70
N ARG A 741 -29.55 20.25 -9.00
CA ARG A 741 -30.56 19.35 -9.55
C ARG A 741 -30.98 19.75 -10.96
N SER A 742 -31.12 18.77 -11.85
CA SER A 742 -31.56 18.98 -13.23
C SER A 742 -32.06 17.69 -13.89
N GLU A 743 -33.00 17.80 -14.83
CA GLU A 743 -33.38 16.69 -15.73
C GLU A 743 -32.30 16.38 -16.79
N ASN A 744 -31.31 17.29 -16.98
CA ASN A 744 -30.27 17.14 -17.99
C ASN A 744 -28.99 16.53 -17.39
N LEU A 745 -28.87 15.20 -17.45
CA LEU A 745 -27.69 14.45 -16.98
C LEU A 745 -26.38 14.91 -17.63
N ASN A 746 -26.38 15.15 -18.95
CA ASN A 746 -25.18 15.61 -19.66
C ASN A 746 -24.71 16.98 -19.16
N GLY A 747 -25.66 17.87 -18.85
CA GLY A 747 -25.38 19.16 -18.23
C GLY A 747 -24.69 19.02 -16.87
N LEU A 748 -25.18 18.11 -16.02
CA LEU A 748 -24.57 17.83 -14.72
C LEU A 748 -23.18 17.18 -14.85
N LEU A 749 -22.98 16.29 -15.83
CA LEU A 749 -21.65 15.72 -16.12
C LEU A 749 -20.63 16.81 -16.50
N VAL A 750 -21.04 17.77 -17.33
CA VAL A 750 -20.19 18.91 -17.70
C VAL A 750 -19.89 19.81 -16.49
N ALA A 751 -20.89 20.07 -15.64
CA ALA A 751 -20.70 20.83 -14.40
C ALA A 751 -19.75 20.11 -13.43
N ALA A 752 -19.92 18.81 -13.24
CA ALA A 752 -19.06 18.00 -12.37
C ALA A 752 -17.61 18.01 -12.85
N ARG A 753 -17.37 17.87 -14.17
CA ARG A 753 -16.03 17.99 -14.76
C ARG A 753 -15.42 19.36 -14.53
N ALA A 754 -16.21 20.44 -14.61
CA ALA A 754 -15.74 21.79 -14.34
C ALA A 754 -15.33 21.97 -12.88
N LEU A 755 -16.09 21.43 -11.93
CA LEU A 755 -15.74 21.44 -10.49
C LEU A 755 -14.45 20.67 -10.22
N VAL A 756 -14.33 19.46 -10.79
CA VAL A 756 -13.13 18.62 -10.61
C VAL A 756 -11.92 19.28 -11.27
N ALA A 757 -12.06 19.90 -12.44
CA ALA A 757 -10.97 20.57 -13.14
C ALA A 757 -10.54 21.88 -12.48
N ALA A 758 -11.42 22.53 -11.72
CA ALA A 758 -11.09 23.73 -10.96
C ALA A 758 -10.06 23.43 -9.85
N GLN A 759 -9.35 24.46 -9.40
CA GLN A 759 -8.43 24.40 -8.24
C GLN A 759 -9.21 24.43 -6.91
N LEU A 760 -10.31 23.67 -6.84
CA LEU A 760 -11.07 23.40 -5.62
C LEU A 760 -10.58 22.08 -5.01
N LEU A 761 -10.93 21.83 -3.74
CA LEU A 761 -10.54 20.64 -2.99
C LEU A 761 -11.79 19.92 -2.45
N PRO A 762 -12.72 19.46 -3.31
CA PRO A 762 -13.89 18.72 -2.85
C PRO A 762 -13.47 17.39 -2.20
N ALA A 763 -14.07 17.08 -1.05
CA ALA A 763 -13.95 15.79 -0.39
C ALA A 763 -14.66 14.67 -1.18
N ALA A 764 -15.76 15.01 -1.87
CA ALA A 764 -16.54 14.11 -2.70
C ALA A 764 -17.23 14.87 -3.85
N VAL A 765 -17.39 14.23 -5.00
CA VAL A 765 -18.19 14.75 -6.14
C VAL A 765 -19.02 13.60 -6.72
N GLU A 766 -20.32 13.57 -6.44
CA GLU A 766 -21.22 12.46 -6.83
C GLU A 766 -22.35 12.93 -7.75
N LEU A 767 -22.68 12.09 -8.73
CA LEU A 767 -23.88 12.19 -9.55
C LEU A 767 -24.88 11.12 -9.10
N LEU A 768 -26.14 11.49 -8.97
CA LEU A 768 -27.22 10.62 -8.55
C LEU A 768 -28.30 10.49 -9.63
N SER A 769 -28.79 9.27 -9.82
CA SER A 769 -30.07 9.02 -10.50
C SER A 769 -31.25 9.69 -9.76
N PRO A 770 -32.38 9.96 -10.43
CA PRO A 770 -33.60 10.44 -9.78
C PRO A 770 -34.05 9.50 -8.66
N MET A 771 -34.07 8.19 -8.88
CA MET A 771 -34.43 7.20 -7.84
C MET A 771 -33.52 7.25 -6.61
N MET A 772 -32.22 7.51 -6.82
CA MET A 772 -31.28 7.66 -5.71
C MET A 772 -31.49 8.99 -4.98
N ALA A 773 -31.74 10.09 -5.70
CA ALA A 773 -32.02 11.39 -5.10
C ALA A 773 -33.30 11.35 -4.25
N ASP A 774 -34.35 10.69 -4.75
CA ASP A 774 -35.60 10.43 -4.03
C ASP A 774 -35.36 9.59 -2.77
N ALA A 775 -34.57 8.50 -2.87
CA ALA A 775 -34.24 7.65 -1.73
C ALA A 775 -33.48 8.39 -0.61
N LEU A 776 -32.76 9.46 -0.95
CA LEU A 776 -32.07 10.34 -0.02
C LEU A 776 -32.91 11.54 0.43
N ALA A 777 -34.20 11.58 0.05
CA ALA A 777 -35.14 12.65 0.37
C ALA A 777 -34.66 14.06 -0.06
N LEU A 778 -33.86 14.17 -1.12
CA LEU A 778 -33.38 15.45 -1.65
C LEU A 778 -34.50 16.29 -2.29
N ASP A 779 -35.63 15.67 -2.62
CA ASP A 779 -36.65 16.29 -3.48
C ASP A 779 -37.82 16.97 -2.75
N GLY A 780 -37.89 16.92 -1.41
CA GLY A 780 -38.92 17.66 -0.65
C GLY A 780 -40.36 17.43 -1.13
N GLY A 781 -40.62 16.34 -1.86
CA GLY A 781 -41.92 16.00 -2.47
C GLY A 781 -42.25 16.66 -3.83
N GLY A 782 -41.29 17.23 -4.57
CA GLY A 782 -41.57 17.96 -5.81
C GLY A 782 -40.66 17.68 -7.02
N GLY A 783 -40.92 16.57 -7.73
CA GLY A 783 -40.48 16.30 -9.12
C GLY A 783 -39.01 15.87 -9.28
N GLY A 784 -38.80 14.58 -9.57
CA GLY A 784 -37.50 13.90 -9.61
C GLY A 784 -36.64 14.24 -10.82
N GLY A 785 -35.38 14.55 -10.56
CA GLY A 785 -34.34 14.79 -11.55
C GLY A 785 -32.99 14.28 -11.06
N PHE A 786 -31.98 14.30 -11.93
CA PHE A 786 -30.62 13.94 -11.53
C PHE A 786 -30.06 14.99 -10.56
N ALA A 787 -29.15 14.57 -9.69
CA ALA A 787 -28.46 15.47 -8.75
C ALA A 787 -26.94 15.38 -8.90
N LEU A 788 -26.26 16.51 -8.79
CA LEU A 788 -24.81 16.64 -8.61
C LEU A 788 -24.55 17.16 -7.19
N LEU A 789 -23.75 16.42 -6.44
CA LEU A 789 -23.31 16.75 -5.10
C LEU A 789 -21.82 17.04 -5.11
N ALA A 790 -21.38 18.13 -4.48
CA ALA A 790 -19.98 18.40 -4.21
C ALA A 790 -19.78 18.77 -2.74
N ARG A 791 -19.09 17.90 -2.00
CA ARG A 791 -18.80 18.12 -0.57
C ARG A 791 -17.49 18.85 -0.40
N PHE A 792 -17.48 19.90 0.42
CA PHE A 792 -16.26 20.58 0.86
C PHE A 792 -16.07 20.38 2.37
N ALA A 793 -14.82 20.24 2.80
CA ALA A 793 -14.46 19.97 4.18
C ALA A 793 -13.15 20.69 4.55
N GLY A 794 -13.14 21.43 5.65
CA GLY A 794 -11.96 22.19 6.08
C GLY A 794 -12.27 23.28 7.10
N ALA A 795 -11.45 24.34 7.10
CA ALA A 795 -11.73 25.58 7.81
C ALA A 795 -12.95 26.29 7.21
N SER A 796 -13.74 27.00 8.03
CA SER A 796 -14.99 27.62 7.58
C SER A 796 -14.77 28.57 6.39
N ALA A 797 -13.79 29.48 6.47
CA ALA A 797 -13.47 30.40 5.38
C ALA A 797 -13.07 29.68 4.07
N ALA A 798 -12.40 28.53 4.17
CA ALA A 798 -12.02 27.73 3.00
C ALA A 798 -13.21 26.99 2.40
N VAL A 799 -14.17 26.54 3.21
CA VAL A 799 -15.39 25.89 2.73
C VAL A 799 -16.32 26.90 2.08
N GLU A 800 -16.56 28.06 2.71
CA GLU A 800 -17.36 29.16 2.16
C GLU A 800 -16.81 29.62 0.81
N TYR A 801 -15.49 29.89 0.72
CA TYR A 801 -14.84 30.26 -0.54
C TYR A 801 -15.06 29.22 -1.66
N GLN A 802 -15.00 27.93 -1.32
CA GLN A 802 -15.19 26.86 -2.32
C GLN A 802 -16.64 26.74 -2.77
N LEU A 803 -17.61 26.96 -1.88
CA LEU A 803 -19.03 26.97 -2.21
C LEU A 803 -19.36 28.12 -3.16
N ASP A 804 -18.94 29.33 -2.82
CA ASP A 804 -19.12 30.53 -3.66
C ASP A 804 -18.52 30.29 -5.05
N ARG A 805 -17.30 29.74 -5.08
CA ARG A 805 -16.62 29.47 -6.35
C ARG A 805 -17.29 28.35 -7.16
N ALA A 806 -17.83 27.32 -6.50
CA ALA A 806 -18.58 26.26 -7.16
C ALA A 806 -19.86 26.81 -7.80
N GLU A 807 -20.59 27.68 -7.09
CA GLU A 807 -21.79 28.35 -7.60
C GLU A 807 -21.45 29.25 -8.80
N GLU A 808 -20.42 30.10 -8.70
CA GLU A 808 -19.95 30.95 -9.80
C GLU A 808 -19.54 30.16 -11.05
N LEU A 809 -18.83 29.03 -10.85
CA LEU A 809 -18.36 28.20 -11.95
C LEU A 809 -19.52 27.60 -12.74
N ILE A 810 -20.65 27.32 -12.08
CA ILE A 810 -21.80 26.62 -12.64
C ILE A 810 -22.91 27.59 -13.06
N ALA A 811 -22.94 28.81 -12.50
CA ALA A 811 -23.91 29.85 -12.83
C ALA A 811 -24.02 30.05 -14.36
N GLY A 812 -25.24 29.93 -14.88
CA GLY A 812 -25.52 30.10 -16.31
C GLY A 812 -25.11 28.92 -17.22
N ARG A 813 -24.46 27.86 -16.70
CA ARG A 813 -24.10 26.67 -17.51
C ARG A 813 -25.27 25.72 -17.76
N LEU A 814 -26.30 25.73 -16.90
CA LEU A 814 -27.46 24.86 -17.03
C LEU A 814 -28.75 25.61 -16.71
N SER A 815 -29.51 25.95 -17.74
CA SER A 815 -30.81 26.62 -17.60
C SER A 815 -31.82 25.70 -16.89
N GLY A 816 -32.52 26.22 -15.88
CA GLY A 816 -33.54 25.47 -15.15
C GLY A 816 -33.01 24.54 -14.05
N ALA A 817 -31.69 24.51 -13.81
CA ALA A 817 -31.14 23.81 -12.67
C ALA A 817 -31.48 24.52 -11.35
N ARG A 818 -31.79 23.74 -10.31
CA ARG A 818 -31.95 24.24 -8.95
C ARG A 818 -30.65 24.02 -8.19
N VAL A 819 -30.18 25.05 -7.48
CA VAL A 819 -28.95 25.01 -6.70
C VAL A 819 -29.26 25.35 -5.25
N GLU A 820 -28.69 24.61 -4.32
CA GLU A 820 -28.76 24.86 -2.89
C GLU A 820 -27.49 24.39 -2.19
N THR A 821 -27.28 24.88 -0.96
CA THR A 821 -26.18 24.48 -0.08
C THR A 821 -26.76 23.83 1.17
N LEU A 822 -26.17 22.71 1.58
CA LEU A 822 -26.49 21.99 2.80
C LEU A 822 -25.32 22.10 3.78
N ASP A 823 -25.49 22.89 4.85
CA ASP A 823 -24.47 23.08 5.90
C ASP A 823 -24.37 21.88 6.86
N GLU A 824 -25.48 21.17 7.09
CA GLU A 824 -25.52 19.93 7.86
C GLU A 824 -25.69 18.73 6.93
N ASP A 825 -24.59 18.27 6.34
CA ASP A 825 -24.59 17.25 5.28
C ASP A 825 -24.42 15.80 5.77
N GLY A 826 -24.25 15.60 7.08
CA GLY A 826 -23.88 14.29 7.64
C GLY A 826 -24.90 13.17 7.38
N GLU A 827 -26.20 13.48 7.48
CA GLU A 827 -27.28 12.52 7.22
C GLU A 827 -27.34 12.11 5.74
N LEU A 828 -27.15 13.07 4.83
CA LEU A 828 -27.11 12.82 3.38
C LEU A 828 -26.02 11.80 3.02
N TRP A 829 -24.78 12.05 3.45
CA TRP A 829 -23.65 11.18 3.12
C TRP A 829 -23.72 9.82 3.82
N SER A 830 -24.23 9.78 5.06
CA SER A 830 -24.49 8.52 5.77
C SER A 830 -25.57 7.71 5.07
N GLY A 831 -26.66 8.37 4.64
CA GLY A 831 -27.75 7.79 3.86
C GLY A 831 -27.25 7.18 2.55
N LEU A 832 -26.45 7.91 1.77
CA LEU A 832 -25.86 7.41 0.52
C LEU A 832 -25.07 6.12 0.74
N SER A 833 -24.27 6.05 1.81
CA SER A 833 -23.51 4.84 2.15
C SER A 833 -24.41 3.65 2.54
N ALA A 834 -25.57 3.91 3.14
CA ALA A 834 -26.45 2.90 3.73
C ALA A 834 -27.38 2.23 2.70
N VAL A 835 -27.62 2.85 1.54
CA VAL A 835 -28.56 2.35 0.50
C VAL A 835 -28.30 0.89 0.14
N ALA A 836 -27.03 0.49 0.03
CA ALA A 836 -26.65 -0.88 -0.33
C ALA A 836 -27.15 -1.97 0.63
N SER A 837 -27.41 -1.62 1.89
CA SER A 837 -27.91 -2.54 2.92
C SER A 837 -29.41 -2.44 3.16
N GLN A 838 -30.06 -1.34 2.73
CA GLN A 838 -31.46 -1.08 3.03
C GLN A 838 -32.42 -1.67 2.00
N ALA A 839 -31.95 -1.95 0.78
CA ALA A 839 -32.80 -2.40 -0.30
C ALA A 839 -32.53 -3.86 -0.69
N ALA A 840 -33.63 -4.58 -0.94
CA ALA A 840 -33.64 -5.99 -1.36
C ALA A 840 -33.26 -6.14 -2.84
N HIS A 841 -32.10 -5.60 -3.22
CA HIS A 841 -31.64 -5.61 -4.60
C HIS A 841 -31.18 -6.99 -5.04
N SER A 842 -31.75 -7.48 -6.14
CA SER A 842 -31.39 -8.78 -6.74
C SER A 842 -30.04 -8.71 -7.46
N LEU A 843 -29.67 -7.55 -8.01
CA LEU A 843 -28.41 -7.33 -8.70
C LEU A 843 -27.75 -6.01 -8.26
N VAL A 844 -26.50 -6.09 -7.83
CA VAL A 844 -25.65 -4.92 -7.53
C VAL A 844 -24.32 -5.12 -8.22
N TRP A 845 -23.94 -4.15 -9.04
CA TRP A 845 -22.65 -4.14 -9.72
C TRP A 845 -22.00 -2.76 -9.64
N ARG A 846 -20.67 -2.77 -9.72
CA ARG A 846 -19.83 -1.59 -9.64
C ARG A 846 -18.86 -1.59 -10.80
N ALA A 847 -18.80 -0.48 -11.51
CA ALA A 847 -17.75 -0.19 -12.47
C ALA A 847 -16.78 0.86 -11.91
N GLY A 848 -15.53 0.74 -12.31
CA GLY A 848 -14.50 1.71 -12.01
C GLY A 848 -13.75 2.04 -13.27
N VAL A 849 -13.85 3.28 -13.76
CA VAL A 849 -13.26 3.76 -15.01
C VAL A 849 -12.41 5.00 -14.76
N LEU A 850 -11.80 5.56 -15.81
CA LEU A 850 -11.27 6.93 -15.73
C LEU A 850 -12.42 7.94 -15.55
N PRO A 851 -12.24 9.03 -14.78
CA PRO A 851 -13.26 10.07 -14.62
C PRO A 851 -13.85 10.57 -15.95
N THR A 852 -12.99 10.76 -16.97
CA THR A 852 -13.41 11.16 -18.32
C THR A 852 -14.24 10.09 -19.05
N GLY A 853 -14.11 8.82 -18.70
CA GLY A 853 -14.86 7.69 -19.27
C GLY A 853 -16.27 7.52 -18.70
N LEU A 854 -16.58 8.14 -17.57
CA LEU A 854 -17.86 7.96 -16.87
C LEU A 854 -19.09 8.32 -17.74
N GLY A 855 -18.99 9.41 -18.51
CA GLY A 855 -20.10 9.85 -19.36
C GLY A 855 -20.46 8.84 -20.45
N ALA A 856 -19.46 8.18 -21.06
CA ALA A 856 -19.70 7.14 -22.06
C ALA A 856 -20.36 5.91 -21.45
N LEU A 857 -19.98 5.53 -20.23
CA LEU A 857 -20.57 4.41 -19.52
C LEU A 857 -22.03 4.68 -19.14
N LEU A 858 -22.34 5.90 -18.67
CA LEU A 858 -23.71 6.31 -18.35
C LEU A 858 -24.61 6.36 -19.60
N ALA A 859 -24.09 6.87 -20.73
CA ALA A 859 -24.82 6.89 -22.00
C ALA A 859 -25.15 5.47 -22.48
N LEU A 860 -24.18 4.54 -22.41
CA LEU A 860 -24.44 3.15 -22.79
C LEU A 860 -25.47 2.48 -21.87
N MET A 861 -25.45 2.80 -20.58
CA MET A 861 -26.44 2.31 -19.62
C MET A 861 -27.85 2.78 -20.00
N GLU A 862 -28.01 4.03 -20.44
CA GLU A 862 -29.28 4.59 -20.93
C GLU A 862 -29.77 3.88 -22.20
N ASP A 863 -28.86 3.51 -23.11
CA ASP A 863 -29.17 2.83 -24.37
C ASP A 863 -29.52 1.33 -24.19
N GLU A 864 -28.82 0.62 -23.30
CA GLU A 864 -28.90 -0.86 -23.22
C GLU A 864 -29.68 -1.42 -22.02
N ALA A 865 -29.75 -0.68 -20.92
CA ALA A 865 -30.32 -1.19 -19.66
C ALA A 865 -31.71 -0.62 -19.37
N GLY A 866 -32.33 0.17 -20.25
CA GLY A 866 -33.52 0.97 -19.93
C GLY A 866 -33.10 2.37 -19.47
N ARG A 867 -34.06 3.30 -19.43
CA ARG A 867 -33.71 4.72 -19.24
C ARG A 867 -32.97 4.93 -17.91
N ALA A 868 -31.91 5.73 -17.89
CA ALA A 868 -31.06 5.96 -16.72
C ALA A 868 -31.83 6.54 -15.50
N ASP A 869 -33.05 7.04 -15.69
CA ASP A 869 -33.98 7.46 -14.64
C ASP A 869 -34.75 6.32 -13.96
N GLU A 870 -34.79 5.12 -14.56
CA GLU A 870 -35.50 3.94 -14.03
C GLU A 870 -34.62 3.02 -13.17
N LEU A 871 -33.30 3.30 -13.11
CA LEU A 871 -32.35 2.55 -12.28
C LEU A 871 -31.86 3.40 -11.12
N MET A 872 -31.67 2.76 -9.97
CA MET A 872 -31.04 3.38 -8.81
C MET A 872 -29.52 3.27 -8.95
N TRP A 873 -28.84 4.40 -9.10
CA TRP A 873 -27.38 4.46 -9.18
C TRP A 873 -26.81 5.76 -8.61
N HIS A 874 -25.53 5.70 -8.25
CA HIS A 874 -24.70 6.87 -7.98
C HIS A 874 -23.31 6.70 -8.61
N ALA A 875 -22.67 7.82 -8.98
CA ALA A 875 -21.39 7.82 -9.66
C ALA A 875 -20.45 8.92 -9.17
N GLY A 876 -19.21 8.57 -8.87
CA GLY A 876 -18.17 9.52 -8.48
C GLY A 876 -17.55 10.18 -9.71
N ALA A 877 -17.94 11.44 -9.97
CA ALA A 877 -17.43 12.18 -11.13
C ALA A 877 -15.93 12.50 -11.03
N GLY A 878 -15.40 12.53 -9.80
CA GLY A 878 -13.98 12.79 -9.53
C GLY A 878 -13.10 11.53 -9.43
N ASP A 879 -13.68 10.34 -9.27
CA ASP A 879 -12.93 9.08 -9.10
C ASP A 879 -13.31 7.98 -10.11
N GLY A 880 -14.30 8.24 -10.97
CA GLY A 880 -14.73 7.34 -12.05
C GLY A 880 -15.47 6.10 -11.56
N ARG A 881 -15.97 6.07 -10.32
CA ARG A 881 -16.83 4.99 -9.82
C ARG A 881 -18.24 5.14 -10.36
N LEU A 882 -18.86 4.02 -10.75
CA LEU A 882 -20.30 3.90 -10.95
C LEU A 882 -20.79 2.69 -10.15
N ARG A 883 -21.85 2.84 -9.36
CA ARG A 883 -22.49 1.73 -8.67
C ARG A 883 -23.98 1.74 -8.97
N VAL A 884 -24.48 0.59 -9.40
CA VAL A 884 -25.85 0.41 -9.87
C VAL A 884 -26.54 -0.66 -9.04
N PHE A 885 -27.78 -0.36 -8.68
CA PHE A 885 -28.69 -1.21 -7.94
C PHE A 885 -29.89 -1.51 -8.81
N ASP A 886 -30.01 -2.77 -9.23
CA ASP A 886 -31.04 -3.21 -10.17
C ASP A 886 -31.97 -4.23 -9.49
N ASN A 887 -33.27 -3.98 -9.60
CA ASN A 887 -34.36 -4.82 -9.10
C ASN A 887 -35.13 -5.51 -10.23
N ALA A 888 -34.79 -5.26 -11.50
CA ALA A 888 -35.59 -5.70 -12.62
C ALA A 888 -35.62 -7.24 -12.71
N GLU A 889 -36.82 -7.80 -12.78
CA GLU A 889 -37.06 -9.22 -13.10
C GLU A 889 -36.85 -9.48 -14.60
N ARG A 890 -35.63 -9.25 -15.09
CA ARG A 890 -35.25 -9.63 -16.46
C ARG A 890 -34.89 -11.11 -16.52
N GLY A 891 -35.09 -11.74 -17.68
CA GLY A 891 -34.60 -13.10 -17.90
C GLY A 891 -33.07 -13.14 -17.84
N GLY A 892 -32.50 -14.19 -17.21
CA GLY A 892 -31.05 -14.25 -16.94
C GLY A 892 -30.14 -14.06 -18.16
N ALA A 893 -30.57 -14.46 -19.36
CA ALA A 893 -29.81 -14.28 -20.60
C ALA A 893 -29.69 -12.80 -21.03
N GLU A 894 -30.73 -12.00 -20.80
CA GLU A 894 -30.72 -10.56 -21.12
C GLU A 894 -29.81 -9.81 -20.14
N THR A 895 -29.93 -10.10 -18.84
CA THR A 895 -29.04 -9.54 -17.80
C THR A 895 -27.57 -9.85 -18.10
N LEU A 896 -27.24 -11.07 -18.52
CA LEU A 896 -25.88 -11.45 -18.91
C LEU A 896 -25.36 -10.66 -20.11
N LYS A 897 -26.22 -10.42 -21.11
CA LYS A 897 -25.85 -9.63 -22.29
C LYS A 897 -25.49 -8.21 -21.91
N THR A 898 -26.34 -7.55 -21.13
CA THR A 898 -26.11 -6.17 -20.64
C THR A 898 -24.85 -6.10 -19.78
N LEU A 899 -24.66 -7.03 -18.82
CA LEU A 899 -23.46 -7.04 -17.98
C LEU A 899 -22.17 -7.24 -18.80
N ARG A 900 -22.20 -8.07 -19.86
CA ARG A 900 -21.04 -8.27 -20.76
C ARG A 900 -20.71 -6.99 -21.52
N SER A 901 -21.71 -6.32 -22.09
CA SER A 901 -21.52 -5.04 -22.77
C SER A 901 -20.96 -3.96 -21.84
N MET A 902 -21.56 -3.80 -20.65
CA MET A 902 -21.07 -2.85 -19.64
C MET A 902 -19.63 -3.15 -19.19
N ARG A 903 -19.26 -4.43 -19.09
CA ARG A 903 -17.88 -4.82 -18.76
C ARG A 903 -16.89 -4.47 -19.87
N ASP A 904 -17.26 -4.67 -21.13
CA ASP A 904 -16.41 -4.33 -22.26
C ASP A 904 -16.26 -2.80 -22.36
N ALA A 905 -17.34 -2.04 -22.19
CA ALA A 905 -17.29 -0.58 -22.13
C ALA A 905 -16.42 -0.06 -20.97
N ALA A 906 -16.54 -0.66 -19.78
CA ALA A 906 -15.68 -0.33 -18.64
C ALA A 906 -14.20 -0.64 -18.95
N ARG A 907 -13.90 -1.73 -19.66
CA ARG A 907 -12.53 -2.09 -20.07
C ARG A 907 -11.97 -1.07 -21.08
N ASP A 908 -12.77 -0.68 -22.07
CA ASP A 908 -12.39 0.29 -23.09
C ASP A 908 -12.14 1.69 -22.49
N ALA A 909 -12.90 2.03 -21.43
CA ALA A 909 -12.68 3.22 -20.61
C ALA A 909 -11.51 3.09 -19.59
N GLY A 910 -10.65 2.07 -19.73
CA GLY A 910 -9.45 1.86 -18.92
C GLY A 910 -9.71 1.24 -17.54
N GLY A 911 -10.89 0.67 -17.34
CA GLY A 911 -11.44 0.27 -16.05
C GLY A 911 -11.78 -1.22 -15.91
N SER A 912 -12.68 -1.51 -14.97
CA SER A 912 -13.22 -2.86 -14.73
C SER A 912 -14.65 -2.82 -14.15
N LEU A 913 -15.36 -3.94 -14.24
CA LEU A 913 -16.70 -4.11 -13.66
C LEU A 913 -16.74 -5.36 -12.78
N VAL A 914 -17.21 -5.16 -11.55
CA VAL A 914 -17.42 -6.18 -10.51
C VAL A 914 -18.91 -6.36 -10.24
N VAL A 915 -19.34 -7.61 -10.10
CA VAL A 915 -20.68 -7.94 -9.58
C VAL A 915 -20.55 -8.22 -8.09
N GLU A 916 -21.13 -7.34 -7.28
CA GLU A 916 -21.07 -7.40 -5.82
C GLU A 916 -22.19 -8.30 -5.25
N ARG A 917 -23.38 -8.25 -5.85
CA ARG A 917 -24.53 -9.10 -5.49
C ARG A 917 -25.26 -9.54 -6.75
N ALA A 918 -25.60 -10.82 -6.80
CA ALA A 918 -26.35 -11.47 -7.88
C ALA A 918 -26.64 -12.92 -7.48
N PRO A 919 -27.64 -13.58 -8.09
CA PRO A 919 -27.82 -15.02 -7.96
C PRO A 919 -26.55 -15.80 -8.31
N SER A 920 -26.29 -16.90 -7.61
CA SER A 920 -25.05 -17.67 -7.73
C SER A 920 -24.79 -18.20 -9.14
N GLU A 921 -25.85 -18.58 -9.87
CA GLU A 921 -25.76 -19.00 -11.29
C GLU A 921 -25.23 -17.90 -12.20
N LEU A 922 -25.76 -16.68 -12.05
CA LEU A 922 -25.35 -15.51 -12.82
C LEU A 922 -23.87 -15.19 -12.58
N LYS A 923 -23.43 -15.25 -11.32
CA LYS A 923 -22.03 -15.00 -10.95
C LYS A 923 -21.06 -16.01 -11.56
N ARG A 924 -21.45 -17.29 -11.64
CA ARG A 924 -20.63 -18.35 -12.26
C ARG A 924 -20.52 -18.15 -13.77
N GLU A 925 -21.62 -17.85 -14.44
CA GLU A 925 -21.61 -17.70 -15.90
C GLU A 925 -20.95 -16.39 -16.34
N PHE A 926 -21.13 -15.30 -15.60
CA PHE A 926 -20.53 -14.01 -15.92
C PHE A 926 -19.07 -13.89 -15.44
N GLY A 927 -18.73 -14.51 -14.30
CA GLY A 927 -17.51 -14.28 -13.55
C GLY A 927 -17.54 -12.94 -12.81
N ALA A 928 -17.55 -12.93 -11.47
CA ALA A 928 -17.83 -11.73 -10.69
C ALA A 928 -16.76 -10.62 -10.74
N TRP A 929 -15.50 -10.92 -11.06
CA TRP A 929 -14.36 -10.04 -10.72
C TRP A 929 -13.70 -9.29 -11.89
N GLY A 930 -13.95 -9.71 -13.15
CA GLY A 930 -13.40 -9.01 -14.33
C GLY A 930 -11.87 -8.82 -14.34
N LEU A 931 -11.10 -9.73 -13.73
CA LEU A 931 -9.64 -9.59 -13.53
C LEU A 931 -8.87 -9.62 -14.86
N LYS A 932 -7.82 -8.79 -14.94
CA LYS A 932 -6.81 -8.86 -16.01
C LYS A 932 -5.96 -10.13 -15.86
N GLU A 933 -5.50 -10.69 -16.97
CA GLU A 933 -4.71 -11.93 -16.99
C GLU A 933 -3.43 -11.84 -16.13
N SER A 934 -2.67 -10.73 -16.23
CA SER A 934 -1.44 -10.52 -15.47
C SER A 934 -1.70 -10.49 -13.95
N SER A 935 -2.75 -9.79 -13.53
CA SER A 935 -3.17 -9.73 -12.13
C SER A 935 -3.61 -11.11 -11.65
N ALA A 936 -4.46 -11.79 -12.40
CA ALA A 936 -4.94 -13.13 -12.06
C ALA A 936 -3.78 -14.14 -11.92
N PHE A 937 -2.77 -14.07 -12.79
CA PHE A 937 -1.58 -14.92 -12.71
C PHE A 937 -0.81 -14.73 -11.38
N LEU A 938 -0.48 -13.49 -11.02
CA LEU A 938 0.26 -13.21 -9.79
C LEU A 938 -0.58 -13.43 -8.54
N MET A 939 -1.87 -13.10 -8.55
CA MET A 939 -2.79 -13.41 -7.45
C MET A 939 -2.84 -14.92 -7.17
N ARG A 940 -2.93 -15.76 -8.21
CA ARG A 940 -2.81 -17.23 -8.07
C ARG A 940 -1.52 -17.65 -7.40
N ARG A 941 -0.38 -17.14 -7.85
CA ARG A 941 0.93 -17.49 -7.25
C ARG A 941 1.05 -17.02 -5.80
N VAL A 942 0.61 -15.79 -5.48
CA VAL A 942 0.61 -15.28 -4.11
C VAL A 942 -0.28 -16.14 -3.21
N LYS A 943 -1.47 -16.54 -3.70
CA LYS A 943 -2.38 -17.42 -2.97
C LYS A 943 -1.78 -18.81 -2.75
N GLU A 944 -1.22 -19.44 -3.78
CA GLU A 944 -0.52 -20.73 -3.69
C GLU A 944 0.64 -20.66 -2.68
N GLU A 945 1.35 -19.54 -2.68
CA GLU A 945 2.46 -19.31 -1.77
C GLU A 945 2.03 -18.83 -0.38
N LEU A 946 0.79 -18.47 -0.07
CA LEU A 946 0.38 -18.11 1.31
C LEU A 946 -0.58 -19.13 1.92
N ASP A 947 -1.45 -19.72 1.10
CA ASP A 947 -2.45 -20.73 1.45
C ASP A 947 -2.46 -21.87 0.41
N PRO A 948 -1.48 -22.80 0.50
CA PRO A 948 -1.25 -23.84 -0.50
C PRO A 948 -2.37 -24.88 -0.55
N ASP A 949 -3.06 -25.09 0.58
CA ASP A 949 -4.18 -26.03 0.70
C ASP A 949 -5.53 -25.39 0.25
N ASN A 950 -5.47 -24.13 -0.19
CA ASN A 950 -6.61 -23.34 -0.65
C ASN A 950 -7.78 -23.39 0.36
N ILE A 951 -7.47 -23.16 1.64
CA ILE A 951 -8.41 -23.18 2.76
C ILE A 951 -9.32 -21.94 2.73
N PHE A 952 -8.74 -20.76 2.50
CA PHE A 952 -9.43 -19.49 2.63
C PHE A 952 -10.20 -19.07 1.37
N SER A 953 -11.50 -18.83 1.54
CA SER A 953 -12.42 -18.26 0.56
C SER A 953 -12.28 -18.79 -0.88
N PRO A 954 -12.26 -20.13 -1.08
CA PRO A 954 -12.14 -20.70 -2.42
C PRO A 954 -13.33 -20.25 -3.29
N GLY A 955 -13.06 -19.94 -4.56
CA GLY A 955 -14.07 -19.42 -5.50
C GLY A 955 -14.11 -17.89 -5.61
N ARG A 956 -13.42 -17.15 -4.74
CA ARG A 956 -13.13 -15.72 -4.99
C ARG A 956 -11.97 -15.58 -5.98
N PHE A 957 -11.99 -14.53 -6.81
CA PHE A 957 -11.00 -14.25 -7.87
C PHE A 957 -10.79 -15.43 -8.84
N ALA A 958 -9.55 -15.62 -9.32
CA ALA A 958 -9.19 -16.64 -10.29
C ALA A 958 -8.94 -18.04 -9.69
N HIS A 959 -9.44 -18.29 -8.47
CA HIS A 959 -9.21 -19.54 -7.72
C HIS A 959 -10.40 -20.53 -7.81
N GLY A 960 -11.33 -20.29 -8.75
CA GLY A 960 -12.47 -21.14 -9.05
C GLY A 960 -12.30 -21.85 -10.39
N GLY A 961 -11.63 -22.99 -10.39
CA GLY A 961 -11.51 -23.87 -11.54
C GLY A 961 -10.78 -25.14 -11.14
N ALA A 962 -11.53 -26.22 -10.91
CA ALA A 962 -10.97 -27.56 -11.01
C ALA A 962 -10.73 -27.80 -12.51
N GLY A 963 -9.47 -27.87 -12.89
CA GLY A 963 -8.98 -28.51 -14.11
C GLY A 963 -7.84 -29.41 -13.71
#